data_AF-A0A1J8QBP1-F1
#
_entry.id   AF-A0A1J8QBP1-F1
#
_cell.length_a   1.000
_cell.length_b   1.000
_cell.length_c   1.000
_cell.angle_alpha   90.00
_cell.angle_beta   90.00
_cell.angle_gamma   90.00
#
_symmetry.space_group_name_H-M   'P 1'
#
loop_
_entity.id
_entity.type
_entity.pdbx_description
1 polymer ?
#
loop_
_entity_poly.entity_id
_entity_poly.type
_entity_poly.pdbx_seq_one_letter_code
_entity_poly.pdbx_strand_id
1 'polypeptide(L)'
;MEQLGHPQELFLTNICSTIELDLIVGNVSARYIEPSKEMPIVGHRDFFYKFIYNCSDGSFTQIPRERLQRSHDRLAPDHCPVCVIVAEREEELVPQKIHHGVAWHGAKYHVHDTIMIKAQEGPCHIGQILHIHFPQSDYEDSVSVRVKLFGRIDKLGLRPAEELKDGRHLFVTQDEMTIPLSSVIGQCQVYVRASVPELEAWLEMSPYHFYACYSFPSLNVTSWNHRHRLEPRDLLVCRYCAAEDLAEWNHSQKFLKKHKPLRALDPFAGSGAFGLGMEESGCVKVTHAVEISPSASKTMKANSPDTVVYNQCSNLVLREAIRADAGFVVERLKKIDLIGNDHDHDNEEDPYIPPPPKPEDIDCIIAGFPCQPHSRLNMFVKANDRKSNLMLNVLSWVDFMQPKYCFFENVRGFLSFSLKARQAGLYRVKGGIAMGGLKFLIRAMTDMNYQVRFGILQAAHYGAPQIRVRFFMVAAKYGSPLPELPQPTHDFPFVDSLEIKLPVGHHIRPIWTRTGYAPHRFVTIDDAISDLPRFDWVNPRPPTDPARRQEERERARTIPLKKCKKDRPWCGYSGRDVPYKHDPTTALQKWCRQEPSKDLQHYTRTYEPIKVERVVNIPMEANADYRRLRPDLWEWHFANPSSAIARAGFKPGLYGRVDKDRWFQATVTNIDPTAKQSRVLNPYCKRIFTVRELARSQGFPDKFVFYAENDHVVTMHRQIGNAVAWPVAIAIGRELKKVLIKMWLKDREEAIEVE
;
A
#
# COMPACT_ATOMS: atom_id res chain seq x y z
N MET A 1 1.69 -22.46 14.08
CA MET A 1 0.65 -22.37 15.12
C MET A 1 0.90 -23.29 16.32
N GLU A 2 1.85 -24.22 16.24
CA GLU A 2 2.24 -25.20 17.28
C GLU A 2 2.15 -24.75 18.76
N GLN A 3 2.52 -23.51 19.08
CA GLN A 3 2.55 -23.01 20.46
C GLN A 3 1.24 -22.38 20.96
N LEU A 4 0.29 -22.06 20.06
CA LEU A 4 -0.95 -21.33 20.37
C LEU A 4 -2.21 -21.99 19.79
N GLY A 5 -2.07 -22.99 18.94
CA GLY A 5 -3.21 -23.70 18.34
C GLY A 5 -3.86 -24.65 19.34
N HIS A 6 -5.14 -24.94 19.12
CA HIS A 6 -5.81 -26.01 19.83
C HIS A 6 -5.16 -27.37 19.45
N PRO A 7 -4.79 -28.23 20.41
CA PRO A 7 -4.02 -29.44 20.13
C PRO A 7 -4.75 -30.46 19.25
N GLN A 8 -6.09 -30.41 19.23
CA GLN A 8 -6.94 -31.27 18.40
C GLN A 8 -7.48 -30.58 17.14
N GLU A 9 -7.06 -29.32 16.87
CA GLU A 9 -7.42 -28.64 15.62
C GLU A 9 -6.41 -28.96 14.53
N LEU A 10 -6.94 -29.43 13.41
CA LEU A 10 -6.24 -29.71 12.16
C LEU A 10 -6.59 -28.65 11.13
N PHE A 11 -5.79 -28.59 10.07
CA PHE A 11 -6.05 -27.78 8.89
C PHE A 11 -5.96 -28.67 7.67
N LEU A 12 -6.88 -28.49 6.72
CA LEU A 12 -6.68 -29.10 5.41
C LEU A 12 -5.50 -28.42 4.72
N THR A 13 -4.67 -29.19 4.04
CA THR A 13 -3.54 -28.67 3.26
C THR A 13 -3.63 -29.21 1.84
N ASN A 14 -2.92 -28.56 0.92
CA ASN A 14 -2.86 -29.02 -0.47
C ASN A 14 -1.74 -30.06 -0.66
N ILE A 15 -1.57 -30.97 0.30
CA ILE A 15 -0.50 -31.99 0.31
C ILE A 15 -1.15 -33.36 0.48
N CYS A 16 -0.81 -34.29 -0.41
CA CYS A 16 -1.17 -35.71 -0.33
C CYS A 16 0.00 -36.56 -0.83
N SER A 17 0.06 -37.83 -0.40
CA SER A 17 1.08 -38.79 -0.84
C SER A 17 0.54 -40.20 -0.70
N THR A 18 1.06 -41.12 -1.50
CA THR A 18 0.94 -42.57 -1.25
C THR A 18 1.85 -42.93 -0.06
N ILE A 19 1.36 -43.81 0.82
CA ILE A 19 2.10 -44.34 1.97
C ILE A 19 1.91 -45.85 2.03
N GLU A 20 2.87 -46.55 2.62
CA GLU A 20 2.76 -47.98 2.90
C GLU A 20 1.75 -48.23 4.04
N LEU A 21 1.03 -49.36 3.98
CA LEU A 21 -0.02 -49.69 4.96
C LEU A 21 0.53 -49.92 6.37
N ASP A 22 1.77 -50.37 6.49
CA ASP A 22 2.45 -50.60 7.77
C ASP A 22 2.76 -49.30 8.54
N LEU A 23 2.72 -48.15 7.86
CA LEU A 23 2.84 -46.83 8.48
C LEU A 23 1.55 -46.38 9.20
N ILE A 24 0.42 -47.09 9.02
CA ILE A 24 -0.86 -46.75 9.67
C ILE A 24 -0.84 -47.24 11.13
N VAL A 25 -0.76 -46.29 12.06
CA VAL A 25 -0.70 -46.57 13.51
C VAL A 25 -2.09 -46.75 14.15
N GLY A 26 -3.14 -46.16 13.58
CA GLY A 26 -4.49 -46.27 14.12
C GLY A 26 -5.52 -45.37 13.43
N ASN A 27 -6.79 -45.57 13.75
CA ASN A 27 -7.90 -44.77 13.26
C ASN A 27 -8.15 -43.56 14.18
N VAL A 28 -8.35 -42.38 13.58
CA VAL A 28 -8.77 -41.16 14.26
C VAL A 28 -10.01 -40.59 13.56
N SER A 29 -10.87 -39.92 14.34
CA SER A 29 -12.04 -39.22 13.82
C SER A 29 -11.69 -37.75 13.64
N ALA A 30 -11.73 -37.24 12.41
CA ALA A 30 -11.48 -35.83 12.09
C ALA A 30 -12.73 -35.21 11.48
N ARG A 31 -13.37 -34.29 12.20
CA ARG A 31 -14.66 -33.72 11.82
C ARG A 31 -14.53 -32.30 11.31
N TYR A 32 -15.19 -32.00 10.19
CA TYR A 32 -15.38 -30.63 9.75
C TYR A 32 -16.35 -29.94 10.71
N ILE A 33 -15.91 -28.84 11.32
CA ILE A 33 -16.80 -27.95 12.08
C ILE A 33 -17.08 -26.75 11.19
N GLU A 34 -18.34 -26.62 10.78
CA GLU A 34 -18.78 -25.42 10.10
C GLU A 34 -18.64 -24.23 11.05
N PRO A 35 -17.95 -23.15 10.66
CA PRO A 35 -17.64 -22.05 11.58
C PRO A 35 -18.86 -21.32 12.18
N SER A 36 -20.06 -21.51 11.63
CA SER A 36 -21.31 -20.98 12.19
C SER A 36 -21.91 -21.82 13.32
N LYS A 37 -21.37 -23.02 13.59
CA LYS A 37 -21.89 -23.96 14.58
C LYS A 37 -21.06 -23.92 15.86
N GLU A 38 -21.71 -24.16 16.99
CA GLU A 38 -21.02 -24.33 18.27
C GLU A 38 -20.01 -25.48 18.19
N MET A 39 -18.88 -25.30 18.85
CA MET A 39 -17.85 -26.34 18.92
C MET A 39 -18.37 -27.50 19.78
N PRO A 40 -18.52 -28.72 19.23
CA PRO A 40 -18.92 -29.87 20.02
C PRO A 40 -17.82 -30.25 21.01
N ILE A 41 -18.19 -30.96 22.07
CA ILE A 41 -17.21 -31.57 22.98
C ILE A 41 -16.36 -32.55 22.16
N VAL A 42 -15.05 -32.28 22.08
CA VAL A 42 -14.10 -33.10 21.34
C VAL A 42 -13.53 -34.15 22.29
N GLY A 43 -13.82 -35.42 22.04
CA GLY A 43 -13.25 -36.53 22.82
C GLY A 43 -11.73 -36.62 22.64
N HIS A 44 -11.03 -37.33 23.52
CA HIS A 44 -9.56 -37.43 23.51
C HIS A 44 -8.94 -38.02 22.21
N ARG A 45 -9.72 -38.72 21.39
CA ARG A 45 -9.31 -39.29 20.07
C ARG A 45 -9.96 -38.58 18.88
N ASP A 46 -10.76 -37.55 19.14
CA ASP A 46 -11.38 -36.75 18.10
C ASP A 46 -10.51 -35.54 17.76
N PHE A 47 -10.52 -35.21 16.49
CA PHE A 47 -9.89 -34.02 15.92
C PHE A 47 -10.95 -33.25 15.13
N PHE A 48 -10.68 -31.97 14.89
CA PHE A 48 -11.57 -31.14 14.08
C PHE A 48 -10.79 -30.21 13.17
N TYR A 49 -11.44 -29.70 12.13
CA TYR A 49 -10.87 -28.68 11.26
C TYR A 49 -11.94 -27.70 10.79
N LYS A 50 -11.52 -26.46 10.53
CA LYS A 50 -12.39 -25.37 10.06
C LYS A 50 -11.91 -24.73 8.75
N PHE A 51 -10.60 -24.74 8.52
CA PHE A 51 -9.97 -23.97 7.44
C PHE A 51 -9.01 -24.83 6.61
N ILE A 52 -8.77 -24.39 5.37
CA ILE A 52 -7.63 -24.79 4.57
C ILE A 52 -6.45 -23.86 4.92
N TYR A 53 -5.28 -24.44 5.14
CA TYR A 53 -4.02 -23.71 5.28
C TYR A 53 -3.17 -23.84 4.01
N ASN A 54 -2.84 -22.72 3.39
CA ASN A 54 -1.89 -22.68 2.28
C ASN A 54 -0.49 -22.33 2.79
N CYS A 55 0.44 -23.27 2.70
CA CYS A 55 1.81 -23.06 3.17
C CYS A 55 2.58 -22.03 2.34
N SER A 56 2.28 -21.86 1.05
CA SER A 56 3.04 -20.95 0.17
C SER A 56 2.84 -19.47 0.50
N ASP A 57 1.60 -19.07 0.79
CA ASP A 57 1.22 -17.68 1.08
C ASP A 57 0.82 -17.46 2.55
N GLY A 58 0.76 -18.53 3.35
CA GLY A 58 0.44 -18.47 4.77
C GLY A 58 -1.04 -18.22 5.09
N SER A 59 -1.93 -18.28 4.10
CA SER A 59 -3.35 -17.97 4.28
C SER A 59 -4.14 -19.10 4.96
N PHE A 60 -5.21 -18.72 5.66
CA PHE A 60 -6.24 -19.61 6.20
C PHE A 60 -7.56 -19.24 5.53
N THR A 61 -8.09 -20.12 4.69
CA THR A 61 -9.28 -19.87 3.87
C THR A 61 -10.39 -20.86 4.18
N GLN A 62 -11.63 -20.49 3.85
CA GLN A 62 -12.77 -21.40 3.97
C GLN A 62 -12.60 -22.61 3.05
N ILE A 63 -13.26 -23.71 3.40
CA ILE A 63 -13.24 -24.95 2.63
C ILE A 63 -14.28 -24.85 1.50
N PRO A 64 -13.90 -24.90 0.22
CA PRO A 64 -14.86 -24.80 -0.86
C PRO A 64 -15.72 -26.08 -0.94
N ARG A 65 -17.02 -25.96 -0.65
CA ARG A 65 -17.96 -27.11 -0.64
C ARG A 65 -18.03 -27.80 -2.00
N GLU A 66 -18.15 -27.02 -3.07
CA GLU A 66 -18.16 -27.53 -4.46
C GLU A 66 -16.92 -28.39 -4.76
N ARG A 67 -15.75 -28.02 -4.23
CA ARG A 67 -14.51 -28.80 -4.44
C ARG A 67 -14.54 -30.15 -3.74
N LEU A 68 -15.02 -30.18 -2.49
CA LEU A 68 -15.20 -31.45 -1.79
C LEU A 68 -16.23 -32.32 -2.52
N GLN A 69 -17.33 -31.72 -2.98
CA GLN A 69 -18.39 -32.44 -3.68
C GLN A 69 -17.91 -33.07 -4.99
N ARG A 70 -17.17 -32.34 -5.84
CA ARG A 70 -16.58 -32.89 -7.07
C ARG A 70 -15.64 -34.06 -6.82
N SER A 71 -14.91 -34.06 -5.69
CA SER A 71 -14.07 -35.20 -5.33
C SER A 71 -14.88 -36.40 -4.85
N HIS A 72 -16.02 -36.16 -4.18
CA HIS A 72 -16.94 -37.22 -3.75
C HIS A 72 -17.69 -37.89 -4.89
N ASP A 73 -17.88 -37.20 -6.01
CA ASP A 73 -18.49 -37.76 -7.22
C ASP A 73 -17.56 -38.77 -7.95
N ARG A 74 -16.27 -38.82 -7.59
CA ARG A 74 -15.29 -39.80 -8.13
C ARG A 74 -15.28 -41.08 -7.29
N LEU A 75 -15.12 -42.23 -7.95
CA LEU A 75 -14.96 -43.52 -7.29
C LEU A 75 -13.56 -43.64 -6.66
N ALA A 76 -13.45 -44.39 -5.56
CA ALA A 76 -12.14 -44.72 -4.99
C ALA A 76 -11.31 -45.51 -6.02
N PRO A 77 -10.00 -45.22 -6.18
CA PRO A 77 -9.15 -44.38 -5.33
C PRO A 77 -9.09 -42.88 -5.71
N ASP A 78 -9.79 -42.44 -6.75
CA ASP A 78 -9.64 -41.09 -7.35
C ASP A 78 -10.44 -39.98 -6.64
N HIS A 79 -10.92 -40.25 -5.44
CA HIS A 79 -11.72 -39.34 -4.61
C HIS A 79 -10.91 -38.33 -3.79
N CYS A 80 -9.58 -38.24 -3.99
CA CYS A 80 -8.74 -37.31 -3.22
C CYS A 80 -8.91 -35.87 -3.75
N PRO A 81 -9.46 -34.92 -2.97
CA PRO A 81 -9.65 -33.54 -3.42
C PRO A 81 -8.32 -32.81 -3.70
N VAL A 82 -7.23 -33.20 -3.04
CA VAL A 82 -5.90 -32.62 -3.28
C VAL A 82 -5.36 -33.08 -4.63
N CYS A 83 -5.48 -34.38 -4.98
CA CYS A 83 -5.07 -34.89 -6.28
C CYS A 83 -5.81 -34.18 -7.43
N VAL A 84 -7.10 -33.90 -7.27
CA VAL A 84 -7.86 -33.12 -8.26
C VAL A 84 -7.26 -31.72 -8.46
N ILE A 85 -6.93 -31.02 -7.38
CA ILE A 85 -6.32 -29.68 -7.44
C ILE A 85 -4.93 -29.72 -8.07
N VAL A 86 -4.13 -30.74 -7.75
CA VAL A 86 -2.79 -30.91 -8.33
C VAL A 86 -2.90 -31.18 -9.82
N ALA A 87 -3.81 -32.07 -10.24
CA ALA A 87 -4.07 -32.35 -11.65
C ALA A 87 -4.57 -31.12 -12.42
N GLU A 88 -5.54 -30.36 -11.88
CA GLU A 88 -6.01 -29.09 -12.48
C GLU A 88 -4.87 -28.09 -12.65
N ARG A 89 -3.98 -27.97 -11.65
CA ARG A 89 -2.81 -27.09 -11.74
C ARG A 89 -1.81 -27.57 -12.77
N GLU A 90 -1.55 -28.87 -12.85
CA GLU A 90 -0.66 -29.45 -13.85
C GLU A 90 -1.21 -29.24 -15.26
N GLU A 91 -2.52 -29.36 -15.46
CA GLU A 91 -3.19 -29.02 -16.72
C GLU A 91 -3.04 -27.53 -17.06
N GLU A 92 -3.14 -26.61 -16.08
CA GLU A 92 -2.91 -25.18 -16.26
C GLU A 92 -1.45 -24.83 -16.63
N LEU A 93 -0.48 -25.67 -16.26
CA LEU A 93 0.94 -25.50 -16.62
C LEU A 93 1.21 -25.86 -18.09
N VAL A 94 0.36 -26.69 -18.70
CA VAL A 94 0.50 -27.12 -20.08
C VAL A 94 -0.24 -26.14 -21.01
N PRO A 95 0.44 -25.54 -22.01
CA PRO A 95 -0.21 -24.66 -22.97
C PRO A 95 -1.25 -25.42 -23.81
N GLN A 96 -2.51 -24.99 -23.78
CA GLN A 96 -3.58 -25.59 -24.57
C GLN A 96 -3.96 -24.70 -25.75
N LYS A 97 -3.99 -25.28 -26.96
CA LYS A 97 -4.40 -24.54 -28.16
C LYS A 97 -5.91 -24.27 -28.11
N ILE A 98 -6.30 -23.01 -28.26
CA ILE A 98 -7.70 -22.58 -28.36
C ILE A 98 -7.94 -21.88 -29.70
N HIS A 99 -9.20 -21.59 -30.01
CA HIS A 99 -9.56 -20.90 -31.26
C HIS A 99 -8.89 -19.52 -31.33
N HIS A 100 -8.00 -19.32 -32.31
CA HIS A 100 -7.16 -18.11 -32.46
C HIS A 100 -6.35 -17.72 -31.21
N GLY A 101 -5.92 -18.70 -30.39
CA GLY A 101 -5.22 -18.39 -29.15
C GLY A 101 -4.52 -19.57 -28.46
N VAL A 102 -4.06 -19.31 -27.23
CA VAL A 102 -3.52 -20.29 -26.28
C VAL A 102 -4.09 -20.05 -24.89
N ALA A 103 -4.45 -21.11 -24.18
CA ALA A 103 -4.73 -21.06 -22.74
C ALA A 103 -3.48 -21.51 -21.97
N TRP A 104 -3.07 -20.71 -20.98
CA TRP A 104 -1.86 -20.96 -20.19
C TRP A 104 -1.95 -20.27 -18.82
N HIS A 105 -1.60 -20.99 -17.75
CA HIS A 105 -1.74 -20.55 -16.36
C HIS A 105 -3.15 -20.03 -16.02
N GLY A 106 -4.18 -20.72 -16.51
CA GLY A 106 -5.59 -20.34 -16.28
C GLY A 106 -6.06 -19.08 -17.02
N ALA A 107 -5.21 -18.45 -17.85
CA ALA A 107 -5.56 -17.30 -18.67
C ALA A 107 -5.63 -17.69 -20.16
N LYS A 108 -6.51 -17.03 -20.92
CA LYS A 108 -6.68 -17.24 -22.37
C LYS A 108 -6.09 -16.06 -23.12
N TYR A 109 -5.17 -16.32 -24.03
CA TYR A 109 -4.50 -15.30 -24.85
C TYR A 109 -4.85 -15.49 -26.32
N HIS A 110 -5.41 -14.47 -26.95
CA HIS A 110 -5.76 -14.48 -28.36
C HIS A 110 -4.83 -13.61 -29.21
N VAL A 111 -4.82 -13.86 -30.51
CA VAL A 111 -4.19 -12.94 -31.47
C VAL A 111 -4.84 -11.56 -31.34
N HIS A 112 -4.01 -10.51 -31.38
CA HIS A 112 -4.32 -9.11 -31.10
C HIS A 112 -4.56 -8.72 -29.64
N ASP A 113 -4.48 -9.65 -28.69
CA ASP A 113 -4.41 -9.28 -27.27
C ASP A 113 -3.10 -8.56 -26.97
N THR A 114 -3.16 -7.66 -26.00
CA THR A 114 -1.97 -7.02 -25.45
C THR A 114 -1.51 -7.71 -24.17
N ILE A 115 -0.21 -7.93 -24.06
CA ILE A 115 0.41 -8.71 -23.00
C ILE A 115 1.60 -7.98 -22.37
N MET A 116 1.80 -8.27 -21.11
CA MET A 116 3.01 -7.92 -20.36
C MET A 116 4.06 -9.00 -20.56
N ILE A 117 5.27 -8.58 -20.91
CA ILE A 117 6.39 -9.46 -21.24
C ILE A 117 7.55 -9.15 -20.30
N LYS A 118 8.11 -10.19 -19.69
CA LYS A 118 9.23 -10.07 -18.75
C LYS A 118 10.39 -9.28 -19.36
N ALA A 119 10.85 -8.25 -18.64
CA ALA A 119 12.05 -7.47 -18.98
C ALA A 119 13.24 -7.88 -18.09
N GLN A 120 14.46 -7.55 -18.52
CA GLN A 120 15.66 -7.72 -17.69
C GLN A 120 15.80 -6.61 -16.65
N GLU A 121 15.44 -5.38 -17.03
CA GLU A 121 15.51 -4.19 -16.17
C GLU A 121 14.31 -3.25 -16.38
N GLY A 122 13.91 -2.57 -15.31
CA GLY A 122 12.80 -1.61 -15.33
C GLY A 122 11.44 -2.29 -15.45
N PRO A 123 10.38 -1.55 -15.86
CA PRO A 123 9.06 -2.15 -16.04
C PRO A 123 9.06 -3.18 -17.16
N CYS A 124 8.11 -4.11 -17.10
CA CYS A 124 7.91 -5.10 -18.15
C CYS A 124 7.72 -4.45 -19.53
N HIS A 125 8.06 -5.19 -20.59
CA HIS A 125 7.71 -4.80 -21.95
C HIS A 125 6.22 -5.01 -22.19
N ILE A 126 5.63 -4.23 -23.08
CA ILE A 126 4.24 -4.40 -23.51
C ILE A 126 4.27 -4.73 -24.99
N GLY A 127 3.56 -5.78 -25.38
CA GLY A 127 3.48 -6.23 -26.76
C GLY A 127 2.08 -6.66 -27.13
N GLN A 128 1.74 -6.58 -28.41
CA GLN A 128 0.52 -7.14 -28.99
C GLN A 128 0.84 -8.45 -29.67
N ILE A 129 0.05 -9.49 -29.41
CA ILE A 129 0.21 -10.80 -30.05
C ILE A 129 -0.13 -10.69 -31.54
N LEU A 130 0.82 -11.04 -32.40
CA LEU A 130 0.60 -11.15 -33.85
C LEU A 130 0.34 -12.60 -34.26
N HIS A 131 1.10 -13.54 -33.69
CA HIS A 131 0.98 -14.95 -34.01
C HIS A 131 1.47 -15.83 -32.84
N ILE A 132 0.86 -17.00 -32.67
CA ILE A 132 1.25 -18.01 -31.68
C ILE A 132 1.67 -19.27 -32.43
N HIS A 133 2.92 -19.68 -32.24
CA HIS A 133 3.51 -20.86 -32.87
C HIS A 133 3.53 -22.03 -31.88
N PHE A 134 2.80 -23.08 -32.23
CA PHE A 134 2.87 -24.36 -31.52
C PHE A 134 3.90 -25.25 -32.21
N PRO A 135 4.74 -25.95 -31.43
CA PRO A 135 5.76 -26.83 -31.99
C PRO A 135 5.12 -27.93 -32.84
N GLN A 136 5.72 -28.23 -34.00
CA GLN A 136 5.21 -29.24 -34.94
C GLN A 136 5.95 -30.58 -34.84
N SER A 137 7.03 -30.64 -34.05
CA SER A 137 7.85 -31.84 -33.85
C SER A 137 8.38 -31.92 -32.41
N ASP A 138 8.78 -33.12 -31.98
CA ASP A 138 9.35 -33.38 -30.65
C ASP A 138 10.71 -32.69 -30.40
N TYR A 139 11.29 -32.03 -31.41
CA TYR A 139 12.58 -31.31 -31.33
C TYR A 139 12.42 -29.80 -31.06
N GLU A 140 11.19 -29.25 -31.02
CA GLU A 140 10.93 -27.85 -30.68
C GLU A 140 10.44 -27.71 -29.23
N ASP A 141 11.28 -27.11 -28.38
CA ASP A 141 11.15 -27.21 -26.91
C ASP A 141 9.97 -26.44 -26.27
N SER A 142 9.34 -25.47 -26.94
CA SER A 142 8.21 -24.72 -26.34
C SER A 142 7.39 -23.86 -27.30
N VAL A 143 6.13 -23.57 -26.91
CA VAL A 143 5.26 -22.60 -27.60
C VAL A 143 5.91 -21.22 -27.61
N SER A 144 5.97 -20.59 -28.79
CA SER A 144 6.51 -19.24 -28.96
C SER A 144 5.46 -18.27 -29.49
N VAL A 145 5.62 -16.99 -29.14
CA VAL A 145 4.68 -15.93 -29.48
C VAL A 145 5.44 -14.82 -30.19
N ARG A 146 4.98 -14.46 -31.39
CA ARG A 146 5.48 -13.27 -32.09
C ARG A 146 4.61 -12.07 -31.68
N VAL A 147 5.27 -11.01 -31.23
CA VAL A 147 4.63 -9.81 -30.70
C VAL A 147 5.12 -8.56 -31.40
N LYS A 148 4.24 -7.57 -31.52
CA LYS A 148 4.54 -6.19 -31.91
C LYS A 148 4.74 -5.35 -30.65
N LEU A 149 5.88 -4.69 -30.50
CA LEU A 149 6.23 -3.99 -29.27
C LEU A 149 5.61 -2.58 -29.19
N PHE A 150 5.23 -2.19 -27.98
CA PHE A 150 4.84 -0.82 -27.66
C PHE A 150 5.99 -0.09 -26.98
N GLY A 151 6.22 1.15 -27.40
CA GLY A 151 7.11 2.07 -26.71
C GLY A 151 6.37 2.87 -25.64
N ARG A 152 7.11 3.49 -24.72
CA ARG A 152 6.55 4.29 -23.62
C ARG A 152 6.90 5.76 -23.80
N ILE A 153 5.89 6.63 -23.79
CA ILE A 153 6.08 8.08 -24.01
C ILE A 153 6.88 8.71 -22.87
N ASP A 154 6.70 8.26 -21.63
CA ASP A 154 7.38 8.80 -20.46
C ASP A 154 8.90 8.54 -20.43
N LYS A 155 9.39 7.60 -21.26
CA LYS A 155 10.82 7.31 -21.46
C LYS A 155 11.47 8.16 -22.56
N LEU A 156 10.68 8.86 -23.39
CA LEU A 156 11.22 9.67 -24.47
C LEU A 156 11.76 11.00 -23.94
N GLY A 157 13.08 11.19 -24.01
CA GLY A 157 13.72 12.47 -23.67
C GLY A 157 13.34 13.63 -24.60
N LEU A 158 12.80 13.31 -25.79
CA LEU A 158 12.31 14.26 -26.80
C LEU A 158 10.83 14.65 -26.61
N ARG A 159 10.17 14.12 -25.57
CA ARG A 159 8.76 14.45 -25.25
C ARG A 159 8.63 15.96 -24.99
N PRO A 160 7.70 16.66 -25.67
CA PRO A 160 7.38 18.06 -25.39
C PRO A 160 6.94 18.27 -23.94
N ALA A 161 7.08 19.49 -23.44
CA ALA A 161 6.72 19.80 -22.06
C ALA A 161 5.19 19.70 -21.81
N GLU A 162 4.38 19.92 -22.84
CA GLU A 162 2.92 19.92 -22.78
C GLU A 162 2.33 18.49 -22.74
N GLU A 163 3.04 17.51 -23.31
CA GLU A 163 2.60 16.12 -23.29
C GLU A 163 2.83 15.54 -21.90
N LEU A 164 1.88 14.86 -21.27
CA LEU A 164 2.03 14.40 -19.88
C LEU A 164 3.09 13.28 -19.76
N LYS A 165 3.95 13.34 -18.73
CA LYS A 165 4.84 12.22 -18.36
C LYS A 165 4.02 11.15 -17.63
N ASP A 166 3.35 10.32 -18.42
CA ASP A 166 2.47 9.26 -17.96
C ASP A 166 2.99 7.89 -18.39
N GLY A 167 3.24 7.01 -17.42
CA GLY A 167 3.71 5.64 -17.67
C GLY A 167 2.68 4.74 -18.34
N ARG A 168 1.41 5.18 -18.39
CA ARG A 168 0.31 4.51 -19.09
C ARG A 168 0.16 4.93 -20.56
N HIS A 169 0.85 6.01 -20.96
CA HIS A 169 0.83 6.50 -22.34
C HIS A 169 1.89 5.76 -23.17
N LEU A 170 1.42 4.88 -24.06
CA LEU A 170 2.23 4.10 -24.97
C LEU A 170 2.21 4.69 -26.39
N PHE A 171 3.15 4.22 -27.22
CA PHE A 171 3.12 4.43 -28.65
C PHE A 171 3.29 3.11 -29.41
N VAL A 172 2.60 2.98 -30.53
CA VAL A 172 2.68 1.81 -31.41
C VAL A 172 3.97 1.89 -32.24
N THR A 173 4.66 0.76 -32.44
CA THR A 173 5.87 0.66 -33.28
C THR A 173 5.72 -0.37 -34.38
N GLN A 174 6.66 -0.50 -35.33
CA GLN A 174 6.72 -1.67 -36.23
C GLN A 174 7.73 -2.73 -35.75
N ASP A 175 8.31 -2.56 -34.57
CA ASP A 175 9.29 -3.49 -34.05
C ASP A 175 8.60 -4.77 -33.56
N GLU A 176 9.07 -5.91 -34.05
CA GLU A 176 8.57 -7.23 -33.69
C GLU A 176 9.61 -8.01 -32.88
N MET A 177 9.12 -8.90 -32.01
CA MET A 177 9.95 -9.80 -31.22
C MET A 177 9.27 -11.17 -31.13
N THR A 178 10.05 -12.25 -31.19
CA THR A 178 9.57 -13.60 -30.85
C THR A 178 10.04 -13.95 -29.44
N ILE A 179 9.10 -14.34 -28.59
CA ILE A 179 9.35 -14.69 -27.18
C ILE A 179 8.83 -16.10 -26.89
N PRO A 180 9.42 -16.84 -25.94
CA PRO A 180 8.80 -18.05 -25.44
C PRO A 180 7.56 -17.68 -24.60
N LEU A 181 6.54 -18.55 -24.60
CA LEU A 181 5.31 -18.34 -23.83
C LEU A 181 5.59 -18.13 -22.33
N SER A 182 6.63 -18.77 -21.80
CA SER A 182 7.10 -18.60 -20.41
C SER A 182 7.56 -17.18 -20.04
N SER A 183 7.80 -16.31 -21.03
CA SER A 183 8.12 -14.89 -20.80
C SER A 183 6.88 -13.99 -20.67
N VAL A 184 5.69 -14.51 -20.99
CA VAL A 184 4.43 -13.81 -20.80
C VAL A 184 4.12 -13.75 -19.30
N ILE A 185 3.82 -12.55 -18.80
CA ILE A 185 3.47 -12.33 -17.39
C ILE A 185 1.95 -12.40 -17.19
N GLY A 186 1.21 -11.83 -18.14
CA GLY A 186 -0.25 -11.72 -18.10
C GLY A 186 -0.75 -10.73 -19.14
N GLN A 187 -2.07 -10.61 -19.25
CA GLN A 187 -2.72 -9.66 -20.14
C GLN A 187 -2.72 -8.24 -19.56
N CYS A 188 -2.70 -7.27 -20.46
CA CYS A 188 -2.99 -5.86 -20.18
C CYS A 188 -3.90 -5.32 -21.29
N GLN A 189 -4.50 -4.16 -21.10
CA GLN A 189 -5.36 -3.54 -22.11
C GLN A 189 -4.70 -2.29 -22.66
N VAL A 190 -4.58 -2.22 -23.99
CA VAL A 190 -4.09 -1.04 -24.71
C VAL A 190 -5.13 -0.63 -25.74
N TYR A 191 -5.71 0.56 -25.58
CA TYR A 191 -6.63 1.13 -26.56
C TYR A 191 -6.10 2.43 -27.15
N VAL A 192 -6.54 2.74 -28.37
CA VAL A 192 -6.34 4.08 -28.92
C VAL A 192 -7.14 5.06 -28.06
N ARG A 193 -6.52 6.19 -27.67
CA ARG A 193 -7.15 7.18 -26.80
C ARG A 193 -8.55 7.62 -27.29
N ALA A 194 -8.73 7.74 -28.61
CA ALA A 194 -10.00 8.14 -29.22
C ALA A 194 -11.12 7.10 -29.03
N SER A 195 -10.79 5.83 -28.78
CA SER A 195 -11.76 4.76 -28.55
C SER A 195 -12.31 4.73 -27.12
N VAL A 196 -11.71 5.48 -26.19
CA VAL A 196 -12.07 5.47 -24.76
C VAL A 196 -12.75 6.81 -24.41
N PRO A 197 -14.08 6.85 -24.20
CA PRO A 197 -14.79 8.09 -23.89
C PRO A 197 -14.32 8.74 -22.59
N GLU A 198 -14.28 7.96 -21.50
CA GLU A 198 -13.88 8.41 -20.15
C GLU A 198 -12.52 7.80 -19.76
N LEU A 199 -11.43 8.34 -20.31
CA LEU A 199 -10.10 7.77 -20.12
C LEU A 199 -9.75 7.57 -18.64
N GLU A 200 -9.89 8.60 -17.81
CA GLU A 200 -9.47 8.55 -16.40
C GLU A 200 -10.25 7.47 -15.62
N ALA A 201 -11.57 7.43 -15.76
CA ALA A 201 -12.42 6.42 -15.12
C ALA A 201 -12.07 4.99 -15.59
N TRP A 202 -11.71 4.81 -16.87
CA TRP A 202 -11.26 3.53 -17.38
C TRP A 202 -9.87 3.14 -16.85
N LEU A 203 -8.92 4.09 -16.74
CA LEU A 203 -7.59 3.85 -16.16
C LEU A 203 -7.62 3.55 -14.65
N GLU A 204 -8.59 4.10 -13.92
CA GLU A 204 -8.76 3.86 -12.48
C GLU A 204 -9.19 2.44 -12.15
N MET A 205 -9.88 1.77 -13.08
CA MET A 205 -10.33 0.38 -12.87
C MET A 205 -9.18 -0.59 -12.65
N SER A 206 -8.10 -0.43 -13.41
CA SER A 206 -7.01 -1.39 -13.42
C SER A 206 -5.66 -0.71 -13.66
N PRO A 207 -4.62 -1.11 -12.91
CA PRO A 207 -3.26 -0.68 -13.21
C PRO A 207 -2.75 -1.26 -14.54
N TYR A 208 -3.44 -2.22 -15.14
CA TYR A 208 -3.06 -2.86 -16.40
C TYR A 208 -3.71 -2.20 -17.62
N HIS A 209 -4.34 -1.05 -17.45
CA HIS A 209 -4.92 -0.26 -18.54
C HIS A 209 -3.96 0.83 -19.01
N PHE A 210 -3.75 0.84 -20.32
CA PHE A 210 -2.84 1.70 -21.06
C PHE A 210 -3.56 2.30 -22.27
N TYR A 211 -3.04 3.41 -22.79
CA TYR A 211 -3.57 4.03 -23.98
C TYR A 211 -2.46 4.47 -24.93
N ALA A 212 -2.78 4.53 -26.22
CA ALA A 212 -1.88 5.05 -27.24
C ALA A 212 -2.54 6.20 -28.02
N CYS A 213 -1.80 7.28 -28.22
CA CYS A 213 -2.20 8.39 -29.09
C CYS A 213 -1.45 8.41 -30.41
N TYR A 214 -0.23 7.84 -30.42
CA TYR A 214 0.71 7.98 -31.51
C TYR A 214 1.31 6.64 -31.93
N SER A 215 1.78 6.58 -33.17
CA SER A 215 2.72 5.57 -33.65
C SER A 215 4.04 6.22 -34.08
N PHE A 216 5.11 5.45 -33.94
CA PHE A 216 6.44 5.75 -34.46
C PHE A 216 6.94 4.55 -35.29
N PRO A 217 7.89 4.74 -36.22
CA PRO A 217 8.41 3.63 -37.01
C PRO A 217 9.09 2.54 -36.17
N SER A 218 9.80 2.94 -35.11
CA SER A 218 10.57 2.06 -34.22
C SER A 218 10.52 2.58 -32.78
N LEU A 219 10.86 1.72 -31.81
CA LEU A 219 11.09 2.03 -30.40
C LEU A 219 12.19 3.08 -30.21
N ASN A 220 13.20 3.11 -31.09
CA ASN A 220 14.26 4.10 -31.05
C ASN A 220 13.83 5.40 -31.75
N VAL A 221 13.09 6.23 -31.02
CA VAL A 221 12.57 7.50 -31.52
C VAL A 221 13.66 8.58 -31.53
N THR A 222 14.06 9.02 -32.72
CA THR A 222 15.08 10.06 -32.92
C THR A 222 14.49 11.47 -33.05
N SER A 223 13.21 11.60 -33.37
CA SER A 223 12.51 12.88 -33.54
C SER A 223 11.03 12.76 -33.19
N TRP A 224 10.51 13.75 -32.45
CA TRP A 224 9.09 13.84 -32.11
C TRP A 224 8.19 14.10 -33.34
N ASN A 225 8.77 14.59 -34.44
CA ASN A 225 8.02 14.91 -35.67
C ASN A 225 7.67 13.66 -36.50
N HIS A 226 8.28 12.51 -36.23
CA HIS A 226 7.95 11.25 -36.89
C HIS A 226 6.67 10.58 -36.33
N ARG A 227 6.00 11.23 -35.39
CA ARG A 227 4.78 10.68 -34.79
C ARG A 227 3.62 10.76 -35.78
N HIS A 228 2.87 9.67 -35.90
CA HIS A 228 1.58 9.67 -36.57
C HIS A 228 0.46 9.51 -35.55
N ARG A 229 -0.57 10.34 -35.63
CA ARG A 229 -1.74 10.24 -34.73
C ARG A 229 -2.54 8.99 -35.08
N LEU A 230 -2.92 8.23 -34.07
CA LEU A 230 -3.70 7.01 -34.22
C LEU A 230 -5.20 7.28 -34.26
N GLU A 231 -5.87 6.60 -35.18
CA GLU A 231 -7.32 6.41 -35.22
C GLU A 231 -7.69 5.03 -34.65
N PRO A 232 -8.93 4.82 -34.16
CA PRO A 232 -9.36 3.52 -33.61
C PRO A 232 -9.09 2.30 -34.51
N ARG A 233 -9.12 2.48 -35.83
CA ARG A 233 -8.87 1.42 -36.83
C ARG A 233 -7.40 1.02 -36.95
N ASP A 234 -6.48 1.84 -36.45
CA ASP A 234 -5.03 1.65 -36.63
C ASP A 234 -4.44 0.65 -35.62
N LEU A 235 -5.22 0.27 -34.58
CA LEU A 235 -4.85 -0.75 -33.61
C LEU A 235 -5.94 -1.82 -33.55
N LEU A 236 -5.65 -2.99 -34.11
CA LEU A 236 -6.54 -4.14 -34.02
C LEU A 236 -6.62 -4.62 -32.57
N VAL A 237 -7.78 -5.09 -32.14
CA VAL A 237 -7.99 -5.71 -30.82
C VAL A 237 -8.80 -6.98 -31.00
N CYS A 238 -8.59 -7.98 -30.14
CA CYS A 238 -9.43 -9.18 -30.16
C CYS A 238 -10.86 -8.81 -29.78
N ARG A 239 -11.82 -9.11 -30.66
CA ARG A 239 -13.23 -8.74 -30.45
C ARG A 239 -13.84 -9.39 -29.20
N TYR A 240 -13.45 -10.63 -28.90
CA TYR A 240 -13.95 -11.37 -27.74
C TYR A 240 -13.42 -10.78 -26.43
N CYS A 241 -12.10 -10.64 -26.32
CA CYS A 241 -11.47 -10.11 -25.11
C CYS A 241 -11.81 -8.64 -24.87
N ALA A 242 -11.91 -7.82 -25.92
CA ALA A 242 -12.35 -6.43 -25.79
C ALA A 242 -13.83 -6.33 -25.34
N ALA A 243 -14.68 -7.27 -25.76
CA ALA A 243 -16.08 -7.30 -25.30
C ALA A 243 -16.18 -7.73 -23.83
N GLU A 244 -15.37 -8.70 -23.39
CA GLU A 244 -15.27 -9.11 -21.98
C GLU A 244 -14.78 -7.95 -21.10
N ASP A 245 -13.70 -7.26 -21.48
CA ASP A 245 -13.19 -6.06 -20.77
C ASP A 245 -14.25 -4.94 -20.67
N LEU A 246 -14.97 -4.68 -21.76
CA LEU A 246 -16.05 -3.70 -21.77
C LEU A 246 -17.22 -4.14 -20.88
N ALA A 247 -17.54 -5.44 -20.85
CA ALA A 247 -18.56 -5.98 -19.95
C ALA A 247 -18.14 -5.83 -18.48
N GLU A 248 -16.88 -6.12 -18.14
CA GLU A 248 -16.33 -5.88 -16.80
C GLU A 248 -16.42 -4.41 -16.39
N TRP A 249 -16.08 -3.47 -17.28
CA TRP A 249 -16.25 -2.04 -17.02
C TRP A 249 -17.71 -1.70 -16.71
N ASN A 250 -18.63 -2.13 -17.58
CA ASN A 250 -20.04 -1.88 -17.41
C ASN A 250 -20.58 -2.49 -16.11
N HIS A 251 -20.14 -3.69 -15.74
CA HIS A 251 -20.48 -4.35 -14.49
C HIS A 251 -19.95 -3.56 -13.29
N SER A 252 -18.69 -3.13 -13.32
CA SER A 252 -18.13 -2.29 -12.25
C SER A 252 -18.91 -0.99 -12.08
N GLN A 253 -19.28 -0.31 -13.17
CA GLN A 253 -20.03 0.94 -13.10
C GLN A 253 -21.45 0.73 -12.57
N LYS A 254 -22.14 -0.31 -13.04
CA LYS A 254 -23.46 -0.70 -12.53
C LYS A 254 -23.42 -1.07 -11.05
N PHE A 255 -22.39 -1.80 -10.63
CA PHE A 255 -22.18 -2.19 -9.23
C PHE A 255 -22.06 -0.95 -8.34
N LEU A 256 -21.13 -0.03 -8.67
CA LEU A 256 -20.89 1.19 -7.90
C LEU A 256 -22.11 2.13 -7.85
N LYS A 257 -22.90 2.18 -8.92
CA LYS A 257 -24.14 2.99 -8.94
C LYS A 257 -25.26 2.40 -8.10
N LYS A 258 -25.35 1.06 -8.00
CA LYS A 258 -26.46 0.37 -7.32
C LYS A 258 -26.17 0.06 -5.85
N HIS A 259 -24.91 -0.17 -5.48
CA HIS A 259 -24.55 -0.62 -4.14
C HIS A 259 -23.98 0.50 -3.30
N LYS A 260 -24.44 0.55 -2.04
CA LYS A 260 -23.84 1.44 -1.05
C LYS A 260 -22.47 0.88 -0.63
N PRO A 261 -21.48 1.76 -0.39
CA PRO A 261 -20.18 1.34 0.13
C PRO A 261 -20.34 0.72 1.53
N LEU A 262 -19.44 -0.22 1.85
CA LEU A 262 -19.36 -0.82 3.19
C LEU A 262 -19.02 0.25 4.23
N ARG A 263 -19.76 0.29 5.33
CA ARG A 263 -19.54 1.25 6.42
C ARG A 263 -18.37 0.79 7.27
N ALA A 264 -17.32 1.61 7.35
CA ALA A 264 -16.08 1.27 8.03
C ALA A 264 -15.90 2.02 9.35
N LEU A 265 -15.44 1.30 10.36
CA LEU A 265 -14.90 1.83 11.61
C LEU A 265 -13.37 1.77 11.60
N ASP A 266 -12.73 2.90 11.89
CA ASP A 266 -11.30 2.96 12.16
C ASP A 266 -11.02 3.27 13.64
N PRO A 267 -10.67 2.27 14.48
CA PRO A 267 -10.46 2.47 15.91
C PRO A 267 -9.13 3.16 16.26
N PHE A 268 -8.26 3.43 15.27
CA PHE A 268 -6.96 4.07 15.42
C PHE A 268 -6.66 4.97 14.21
N ALA A 269 -7.58 5.89 13.90
CA ALA A 269 -7.63 6.54 12.60
C ALA A 269 -6.40 7.36 12.24
N GLY A 270 -5.71 7.96 13.22
CA GLY A 270 -4.64 8.91 12.97
C GLY A 270 -5.18 10.07 12.12
N SER A 271 -4.54 10.35 10.99
CA SER A 271 -5.05 11.34 10.03
C SER A 271 -6.15 10.79 9.11
N GLY A 272 -6.48 9.49 9.18
CA GLY A 272 -7.47 8.84 8.33
C GLY A 272 -6.94 8.25 7.03
N ALA A 273 -5.64 8.36 6.76
CA ALA A 273 -5.07 8.04 5.44
C ALA A 273 -5.34 6.61 4.95
N PHE A 274 -5.41 5.63 5.86
CA PHE A 274 -5.64 4.24 5.48
C PHE A 274 -7.07 4.04 4.98
N GLY A 275 -8.07 4.38 5.82
CA GLY A 275 -9.46 4.26 5.45
C GLY A 275 -9.86 5.18 4.29
N LEU A 276 -9.45 6.46 4.31
CA LEU A 276 -9.76 7.42 3.25
C LEU A 276 -9.12 7.04 1.91
N GLY A 277 -7.90 6.50 1.91
CA GLY A 277 -7.29 5.97 0.69
C GLY A 277 -8.00 4.73 0.14
N MET A 278 -8.66 3.93 0.99
CA MET A 278 -9.52 2.82 0.54
C MET A 278 -10.85 3.31 -0.03
N GLU A 279 -11.37 4.47 0.39
CA GLU A 279 -12.60 5.05 -0.16
C GLU A 279 -12.50 5.35 -1.66
N GLU A 280 -11.30 5.60 -2.17
CA GLU A 280 -11.02 5.80 -3.60
C GLU A 280 -11.44 4.59 -4.47
N SER A 281 -11.64 3.40 -3.86
CA SER A 281 -12.22 2.24 -4.57
C SER A 281 -13.72 2.38 -4.86
N GLY A 282 -14.41 3.27 -4.14
CA GLY A 282 -15.87 3.43 -4.17
C GLY A 282 -16.65 2.36 -3.40
N CYS A 283 -15.97 1.37 -2.80
CA CYS A 283 -16.63 0.23 -2.15
C CYS A 283 -16.65 0.29 -0.62
N VAL A 284 -15.95 1.26 -0.03
CA VAL A 284 -15.87 1.45 1.43
C VAL A 284 -16.06 2.93 1.74
N LYS A 285 -16.70 3.24 2.86
CA LYS A 285 -16.82 4.58 3.42
C LYS A 285 -16.51 4.53 4.92
N VAL A 286 -15.53 5.31 5.37
CA VAL A 286 -15.22 5.48 6.79
C VAL A 286 -16.33 6.32 7.42
N THR A 287 -17.27 5.65 8.08
CA THR A 287 -18.40 6.30 8.76
C THR A 287 -18.04 6.68 10.18
N HIS A 288 -17.17 5.90 10.82
CA HIS A 288 -16.78 6.07 12.21
C HIS A 288 -15.26 6.01 12.37
N ALA A 289 -14.70 6.89 13.19
CA ALA A 289 -13.27 6.92 13.47
C ALA A 289 -13.03 7.26 14.95
N VAL A 290 -12.12 6.53 15.59
CA VAL A 290 -11.66 6.84 16.95
C VAL A 290 -10.21 7.29 16.88
N GLU A 291 -9.91 8.47 17.43
CA GLU A 291 -8.57 9.03 17.43
C GLU A 291 -8.30 9.80 18.72
N ILE A 292 -7.25 9.41 19.43
CA ILE A 292 -6.92 9.98 20.74
C ILE A 292 -6.27 11.37 20.64
N SER A 293 -5.53 11.66 19.57
CA SER A 293 -4.87 12.95 19.36
C SER A 293 -5.86 14.00 18.83
N PRO A 294 -6.06 15.12 19.54
CA PRO A 294 -6.89 16.25 19.07
C PRO A 294 -6.54 16.73 17.66
N SER A 295 -5.25 16.91 17.38
CA SER A 295 -4.76 17.38 16.08
C SER A 295 -5.10 16.41 14.93
N ALA A 296 -4.96 15.10 15.17
CA ALA A 296 -5.24 14.08 14.16
C ALA A 296 -6.76 13.87 14.00
N SER A 297 -7.53 13.95 15.08
CA SER A 297 -9.00 13.97 15.05
C SER A 297 -9.54 15.13 14.21
N LYS A 298 -9.06 16.36 14.44
CA LYS A 298 -9.42 17.55 13.64
C LYS A 298 -9.00 17.39 12.18
N THR A 299 -7.84 16.77 11.93
CA THR A 299 -7.39 16.42 10.57
C THR A 299 -8.36 15.46 9.88
N MET A 300 -8.75 14.37 10.54
CA MET A 300 -9.72 13.42 10.00
C MET A 300 -11.05 14.13 9.66
N LYS A 301 -11.58 14.91 10.60
CA LYS A 301 -12.86 15.63 10.43
C LYS A 301 -12.84 16.65 9.29
N ALA A 302 -11.73 17.35 9.09
CA ALA A 302 -11.61 18.35 8.01
C ALA A 302 -11.53 17.74 6.60
N ASN A 303 -11.03 16.50 6.51
CA ASN A 303 -10.89 15.77 5.24
C ASN A 303 -12.06 14.83 4.97
N SER A 304 -12.81 14.42 6.00
CA SER A 304 -14.06 13.67 5.86
C SER A 304 -15.12 14.23 6.83
N PRO A 305 -15.83 15.31 6.43
CA PRO A 305 -16.82 15.98 7.28
C PRO A 305 -17.96 15.06 7.73
N ASP A 306 -18.34 14.09 6.91
CA ASP A 306 -19.44 13.17 7.20
C ASP A 306 -19.05 12.04 8.18
N THR A 307 -17.75 11.84 8.42
CA THR A 307 -17.29 10.82 9.38
C THR A 307 -17.58 11.30 10.81
N VAL A 308 -18.14 10.40 11.62
CA VAL A 308 -18.24 10.58 13.06
C VAL A 308 -16.88 10.29 13.69
N VAL A 309 -16.25 11.34 14.24
CA VAL A 309 -14.91 11.23 14.83
C VAL A 309 -15.01 11.32 16.36
N TYR A 310 -14.68 10.24 17.04
CA TYR A 310 -14.63 10.15 18.49
C TYR A 310 -13.22 10.53 18.98
N ASN A 311 -13.05 11.78 19.45
CA ASN A 311 -11.78 12.20 20.03
C ASN A 311 -11.61 11.67 21.47
N GLN A 312 -11.35 10.38 21.59
CA GLN A 312 -11.26 9.67 22.87
C GLN A 312 -10.42 8.39 22.77
N CYS A 313 -10.05 7.81 23.91
CA CYS A 313 -9.41 6.50 23.99
C CYS A 313 -10.34 5.39 23.46
N SER A 314 -9.85 4.61 22.50
CA SER A 314 -10.60 3.50 21.89
C SER A 314 -11.10 2.44 22.88
N ASN A 315 -10.41 2.23 24.01
CA ASN A 315 -10.92 1.35 25.07
C ASN A 315 -12.18 1.88 25.76
N LEU A 316 -12.26 3.20 25.96
CA LEU A 316 -13.43 3.82 26.59
C LEU A 316 -14.61 3.84 25.63
N VAL A 317 -14.38 4.19 24.37
CA VAL A 317 -15.43 4.16 23.34
C VAL A 317 -15.99 2.75 23.17
N LEU A 318 -15.12 1.71 23.12
CA LEU A 318 -15.55 0.32 23.06
C LEU A 318 -16.36 -0.09 24.30
N ARG A 319 -15.90 0.28 25.49
CA ARG A 319 -16.60 0.00 26.75
C ARG A 319 -18.03 0.55 26.71
N GLU A 320 -18.18 1.81 26.30
CA GLU A 320 -19.50 2.43 26.19
C GLU A 320 -20.33 1.83 25.06
N ALA A 321 -19.73 1.42 23.94
CA ALA A 321 -20.43 0.73 22.85
C ALA A 321 -21.07 -0.58 23.32
N ILE A 322 -20.29 -1.42 24.02
CA ILE A 322 -20.77 -2.69 24.58
C ILE A 322 -21.86 -2.45 25.63
N ARG A 323 -21.67 -1.46 26.52
CA ARG A 323 -22.67 -1.12 27.54
C ARG A 323 -23.98 -0.63 26.92
N ALA A 324 -23.88 0.21 25.89
CA ALA A 324 -25.04 0.73 25.17
C ALA A 324 -25.84 -0.40 24.52
N ASP A 325 -25.15 -1.31 23.83
CA ASP A 325 -25.75 -2.46 23.15
C ASP A 325 -26.42 -3.44 24.13
N ALA A 326 -25.81 -3.64 25.30
CA ALA A 326 -26.38 -4.45 26.38
C ALA A 326 -27.50 -3.75 27.18
N GLY A 327 -27.93 -2.54 26.78
CA GLY A 327 -29.02 -1.80 27.41
C GLY A 327 -28.70 -1.14 28.75
N PHE A 328 -27.42 -1.02 29.11
CA PHE A 328 -27.00 -0.31 30.32
C PHE A 328 -27.00 1.21 30.12
N VAL A 329 -27.10 1.96 31.23
CA VAL A 329 -26.86 3.41 31.22
C VAL A 329 -25.40 3.68 30.86
N VAL A 330 -25.21 4.50 29.82
CA VAL A 330 -23.93 4.86 29.20
C VAL A 330 -23.44 6.19 29.76
N GLU A 331 -22.14 6.28 30.05
CA GLU A 331 -21.51 7.52 30.46
C GLU A 331 -21.26 8.41 29.21
N ARG A 332 -21.68 9.68 29.26
CA ARG A 332 -21.29 10.63 28.20
C ARG A 332 -19.81 10.96 28.36
N LEU A 333 -18.97 10.41 27.49
CA LEU A 333 -17.53 10.67 27.51
C LEU A 333 -17.23 12.07 26.95
N LYS A 334 -16.45 12.87 27.67
CA LYS A 334 -15.97 14.18 27.19
C LYS A 334 -14.96 14.01 26.06
N LYS A 335 -14.94 14.94 25.11
CA LYS A 335 -13.90 15.01 24.06
C LYS A 335 -12.55 15.42 24.68
N ILE A 336 -11.45 14.79 24.27
CA ILE A 336 -10.12 15.05 24.86
C ILE A 336 -9.63 16.48 24.61
N ASP A 337 -9.93 17.04 23.44
CA ASP A 337 -9.52 18.39 23.04
C ASP A 337 -10.16 19.52 23.86
N LEU A 338 -11.12 19.19 24.73
CA LEU A 338 -11.79 20.11 25.65
C LEU A 338 -11.46 19.83 27.14
N ILE A 339 -10.66 18.80 27.44
CA ILE A 339 -10.26 18.49 28.82
C ILE A 339 -9.17 19.46 29.26
N GLY A 340 -9.51 20.41 30.15
CA GLY A 340 -8.58 21.37 30.76
C GLY A 340 -8.76 22.83 30.33
N ASN A 341 -9.70 23.12 29.43
CA ASN A 341 -10.12 24.48 29.08
C ASN A 341 -11.45 24.80 29.79
N ASP A 342 -11.43 24.89 31.11
CA ASP A 342 -12.61 25.29 31.92
C ASP A 342 -12.95 26.80 31.78
N HIS A 343 -12.29 27.53 30.87
CA HIS A 343 -12.38 29.00 30.77
C HIS A 343 -13.04 29.55 29.49
N ASP A 344 -13.38 28.71 28.50
CA ASP A 344 -14.11 29.17 27.31
C ASP A 344 -15.57 28.67 27.37
N HIS A 345 -16.39 29.35 28.15
CA HIS A 345 -17.84 29.11 28.25
C HIS A 345 -18.64 29.64 27.03
N ASP A 346 -17.97 30.16 26.00
CA ASP A 346 -18.60 30.81 24.84
C ASP A 346 -18.64 29.95 23.56
N ASN A 347 -18.18 28.69 23.59
CA ASN A 347 -18.30 27.79 22.43
C ASN A 347 -19.62 26.99 22.47
N GLU A 348 -20.47 27.16 21.45
CA GLU A 348 -21.76 26.44 21.24
C GLU A 348 -21.62 24.92 20.99
N GLU A 349 -20.41 24.36 21.00
CA GLU A 349 -20.16 22.97 20.58
C GLU A 349 -20.31 21.97 21.75
N ASP A 350 -21.07 20.88 21.55
CA ASP A 350 -21.29 19.85 22.56
C ASP A 350 -19.94 19.27 23.04
N PRO A 351 -19.61 19.34 24.35
CA PRO A 351 -18.32 18.91 24.87
C PRO A 351 -18.17 17.38 24.96
N TYR A 352 -19.23 16.63 24.68
CA TYR A 352 -19.24 15.17 24.72
C TYR A 352 -19.08 14.56 23.33
N ILE A 353 -18.53 13.34 23.29
CA ILE A 353 -18.53 12.55 22.06
C ILE A 353 -19.97 12.11 21.72
N PRO A 354 -20.30 11.94 20.43
CA PRO A 354 -21.57 11.36 20.04
C PRO A 354 -21.70 9.90 20.54
N PRO A 355 -22.91 9.31 20.49
CA PRO A 355 -23.09 7.91 20.84
C PRO A 355 -22.17 6.98 20.01
N PRO A 356 -21.61 5.92 20.62
CA PRO A 356 -20.78 4.96 19.91
C PRO A 356 -21.61 4.16 18.86
N PRO A 357 -20.96 3.59 17.84
CA PRO A 357 -21.66 2.82 16.80
C PRO A 357 -22.15 1.48 17.35
N LYS A 358 -23.20 0.94 16.74
CA LYS A 358 -23.72 -0.40 17.02
C LYS A 358 -23.19 -1.43 16.01
N PRO A 359 -23.28 -2.74 16.29
CA PRO A 359 -22.86 -3.79 15.36
C PRO A 359 -23.51 -3.66 13.97
N GLU A 360 -24.79 -3.31 13.90
CA GLU A 360 -25.51 -3.10 12.64
C GLU A 360 -25.03 -1.89 11.84
N ASP A 361 -24.22 -1.00 12.42
CA ASP A 361 -23.70 0.20 11.76
C ASP A 361 -22.40 -0.06 10.98
N ILE A 362 -21.71 -1.17 11.26
CA ILE A 362 -20.33 -1.41 10.82
C ILE A 362 -20.23 -2.70 9.99
N ASP A 363 -19.86 -2.55 8.72
CA ASP A 363 -19.63 -3.69 7.82
C ASP A 363 -18.14 -4.04 7.71
N CYS A 364 -17.25 -3.11 8.07
CA CYS A 364 -15.80 -3.25 7.90
C CYS A 364 -15.01 -2.58 9.04
N ILE A 365 -13.90 -3.18 9.46
CA ILE A 365 -12.92 -2.56 10.35
C ILE A 365 -11.60 -2.33 9.61
N ILE A 366 -11.07 -1.11 9.66
CA ILE A 366 -9.77 -0.73 9.10
C ILE A 366 -8.92 -0.22 10.25
N ALA A 367 -7.77 -0.83 10.56
CA ALA A 367 -7.01 -0.44 11.74
C ALA A 367 -5.49 -0.49 11.55
N GLY A 368 -4.83 0.64 11.78
CA GLY A 368 -3.38 0.75 11.95
C GLY A 368 -2.98 0.81 13.43
N PHE A 369 -3.05 -0.32 14.14
CA PHE A 369 -2.92 -0.29 15.60
C PHE A 369 -1.46 -0.07 16.06
N PRO A 370 -1.23 0.76 17.09
CA PRO A 370 0.14 1.10 17.51
C PRO A 370 0.96 -0.11 17.97
N CYS A 371 2.16 -0.27 17.42
CA CYS A 371 3.17 -1.26 17.85
C CYS A 371 4.52 -0.60 18.21
N GLN A 372 4.48 0.65 18.67
CA GLN A 372 5.68 1.46 19.02
C GLN A 372 6.74 0.76 19.89
N PRO A 373 6.39 -0.11 20.86
CA PRO A 373 7.38 -0.74 21.74
C PRO A 373 8.33 -1.71 20.99
N HIS A 374 7.92 -2.23 19.83
CA HIS A 374 8.61 -3.30 19.09
C HIS A 374 9.18 -2.85 17.73
N SER A 375 9.12 -1.55 17.42
CA SER A 375 9.77 -1.00 16.23
C SER A 375 11.29 -1.15 16.32
N ARG A 376 11.96 -1.50 15.21
CA ARG A 376 13.44 -1.47 15.10
C ARG A 376 14.04 -0.08 15.37
N LEU A 377 13.22 0.97 15.35
CA LEU A 377 13.61 2.34 15.66
C LEU A 377 13.46 2.68 17.15
N ASN A 378 12.79 1.85 17.94
CA ASN A 378 12.71 2.02 19.38
C ASN A 378 14.02 1.57 20.03
N MET A 379 14.72 2.49 20.70
CA MET A 379 15.95 2.17 21.43
C MET A 379 15.67 1.57 22.81
N PHE A 380 14.45 1.75 23.36
CA PHE A 380 14.10 1.35 24.72
C PHE A 380 12.96 0.33 24.71
N VAL A 381 13.30 -0.94 24.54
CA VAL A 381 12.31 -2.04 24.50
C VAL A 381 11.92 -2.46 25.92
N LYS A 382 10.61 -2.35 26.23
CA LYS A 382 10.03 -2.78 27.51
C LYS A 382 9.13 -4.00 27.29
N ALA A 383 9.27 -5.03 28.13
CA ALA A 383 8.49 -6.26 28.04
C ALA A 383 7.00 -6.07 28.35
N ASN A 384 6.65 -5.12 29.24
CA ASN A 384 5.28 -4.87 29.73
C ASN A 384 4.70 -3.55 29.21
N ASP A 385 5.04 -3.13 27.99
CA ASP A 385 4.52 -1.87 27.46
C ASP A 385 3.01 -1.99 27.17
N ARG A 386 2.17 -1.24 27.89
CA ARG A 386 0.71 -1.26 27.73
C ARG A 386 0.27 -1.00 26.28
N LYS A 387 1.07 -0.29 25.47
CA LYS A 387 0.77 -0.05 24.05
C LYS A 387 0.80 -1.33 23.21
N SER A 388 1.53 -2.37 23.60
CA SER A 388 1.52 -3.66 22.89
C SER A 388 0.16 -4.36 23.00
N ASN A 389 -0.67 -3.98 23.96
CA ASN A 389 -1.97 -4.58 24.21
C ASN A 389 -3.09 -3.96 23.35
N LEU A 390 -2.82 -2.91 22.57
CA LEU A 390 -3.84 -2.31 21.69
C LEU A 390 -4.30 -3.24 20.57
N MET A 391 -3.50 -4.27 20.25
CA MET A 391 -3.96 -5.38 19.40
C MET A 391 -5.18 -6.09 20.02
N LEU A 392 -5.23 -6.24 21.34
CA LEU A 392 -6.39 -6.83 22.04
C LEU A 392 -7.62 -5.94 21.88
N ASN A 393 -7.46 -4.62 21.95
CA ASN A 393 -8.57 -3.70 21.74
C ASN A 393 -9.16 -3.81 20.32
N VAL A 394 -8.34 -3.87 19.27
CA VAL A 394 -8.83 -4.13 17.90
C VAL A 394 -9.60 -5.45 17.84
N LEU A 395 -9.05 -6.51 18.43
CA LEU A 395 -9.70 -7.83 18.40
C LEU A 395 -11.02 -7.83 19.17
N SER A 396 -11.11 -7.11 20.28
CA SER A 396 -12.38 -6.91 21.00
C SER A 396 -13.39 -6.10 20.18
N TRP A 397 -12.96 -5.10 19.39
CA TRP A 397 -13.85 -4.43 18.43
C TRP A 397 -14.36 -5.40 17.37
N VAL A 398 -13.49 -6.27 16.82
CA VAL A 398 -13.89 -7.28 15.82
C VAL A 398 -14.86 -8.30 16.41
N ASP A 399 -14.58 -8.75 17.63
CA ASP A 399 -15.43 -9.71 18.35
C ASP A 399 -16.82 -9.14 18.63
N PHE A 400 -16.90 -7.87 19.05
CA PHE A 400 -18.16 -7.19 19.32
C PHE A 400 -18.92 -6.81 18.03
N MET A 401 -18.24 -6.19 17.06
CA MET A 401 -18.87 -5.66 15.84
C MET A 401 -19.17 -6.74 14.80
N GLN A 402 -18.42 -7.84 14.80
CA GLN A 402 -18.61 -8.95 13.87
C GLN A 402 -18.65 -8.54 12.36
N PRO A 403 -17.77 -7.63 11.89
CA PRO A 403 -17.82 -7.07 10.53
C PRO A 403 -17.59 -8.14 9.43
N LYS A 404 -17.98 -7.82 8.19
CA LYS A 404 -17.71 -8.72 7.04
C LYS A 404 -16.22 -8.78 6.70
N TYR A 405 -15.52 -7.65 6.81
CA TYR A 405 -14.11 -7.53 6.43
C TYR A 405 -13.29 -6.76 7.46
N CYS A 406 -12.05 -7.20 7.70
CA CYS A 406 -11.09 -6.48 8.52
C CYS A 406 -9.78 -6.26 7.76
N PHE A 407 -9.21 -5.05 7.87
CA PHE A 407 -7.93 -4.68 7.29
C PHE A 407 -7.01 -4.17 8.39
N PHE A 408 -5.92 -4.87 8.64
CA PHE A 408 -4.95 -4.51 9.67
C PHE A 408 -3.63 -4.08 9.02
N GLU A 409 -3.12 -2.94 9.48
CA GLU A 409 -1.78 -2.45 9.14
C GLU A 409 -0.88 -2.47 10.38
N ASN A 410 0.40 -2.77 10.15
CA ASN A 410 1.43 -2.51 11.14
C ASN A 410 2.83 -2.31 10.54
N VAL A 411 3.80 -1.91 11.36
CA VAL A 411 5.20 -1.86 10.97
C VAL A 411 5.77 -3.26 10.72
N ARG A 412 6.75 -3.40 9.81
CA ARG A 412 7.47 -4.68 9.58
C ARG A 412 8.03 -5.29 10.87
N GLY A 413 8.38 -4.47 11.87
CA GLY A 413 8.86 -4.90 13.18
C GLY A 413 7.84 -5.71 14.00
N PHE A 414 6.54 -5.63 13.68
CA PHE A 414 5.48 -6.43 14.31
C PHE A 414 5.76 -7.94 14.22
N LEU A 415 6.36 -8.39 13.11
CA LEU A 415 6.74 -9.79 12.93
C LEU A 415 7.78 -10.28 13.94
N SER A 416 8.55 -9.37 14.54
CA SER A 416 9.55 -9.69 15.57
C SER A 416 8.99 -9.57 16.99
N PHE A 417 7.70 -9.28 17.16
CA PHE A 417 7.08 -9.19 18.48
C PHE A 417 6.97 -10.57 19.14
N SER A 418 7.65 -10.73 20.27
CA SER A 418 7.59 -11.94 21.09
C SER A 418 6.56 -11.78 22.21
N LEU A 419 5.56 -12.68 22.24
CA LEU A 419 4.60 -12.72 23.35
C LEU A 419 5.21 -13.38 24.59
N LYS A 420 4.81 -12.92 25.78
CA LYS A 420 5.32 -13.41 27.09
C LYS A 420 6.85 -13.31 27.23
N ALA A 421 7.50 -12.39 26.51
CA ALA A 421 8.92 -12.12 26.70
C ALA A 421 9.18 -11.51 28.09
N ARG A 422 10.34 -11.78 28.68
CA ARG A 422 10.75 -11.24 29.98
C ARG A 422 11.82 -10.17 29.80
N GLN A 423 11.83 -9.15 30.65
CA GLN A 423 12.89 -8.14 30.65
C GLN A 423 14.21 -8.78 31.08
N ALA A 424 15.26 -8.66 30.27
CA ALA A 424 16.58 -9.22 30.54
C ALA A 424 17.66 -8.15 30.82
N GLY A 425 17.37 -6.88 30.51
CA GLY A 425 18.23 -5.73 30.81
C GLY A 425 17.56 -4.44 30.36
N LEU A 426 18.20 -3.27 30.55
CA LEU A 426 17.59 -1.95 30.27
C LEU A 426 17.13 -1.77 28.80
N TYR A 427 17.77 -2.49 27.87
CA TYR A 427 17.53 -2.40 26.42
C TYR A 427 17.20 -3.75 25.77
N ARG A 428 16.98 -4.82 26.56
CA ARG A 428 16.89 -6.18 26.04
C ARG A 428 15.79 -6.98 26.72
N VAL A 429 15.00 -7.69 25.91
CA VAL A 429 14.05 -8.72 26.34
C VAL A 429 14.58 -10.10 25.93
N LYS A 430 14.30 -11.14 26.73
CA LYS A 430 14.64 -12.55 26.43
C LYS A 430 13.42 -13.44 26.64
N GLY A 431 13.40 -14.57 25.92
CA GLY A 431 12.33 -15.56 25.98
C GLY A 431 11.05 -15.14 25.24
N GLY A 432 9.98 -15.90 25.46
CA GLY A 432 8.67 -15.68 24.83
C GLY A 432 8.46 -16.48 23.53
N ILE A 433 7.26 -16.37 22.99
CA ILE A 433 6.84 -17.02 21.74
C ILE A 433 7.33 -16.15 20.59
N ALA A 434 8.30 -16.65 19.82
CA ALA A 434 8.81 -15.98 18.63
C ALA A 434 7.68 -15.72 17.61
N MET A 435 7.65 -14.51 17.04
CA MET A 435 6.54 -14.02 16.20
C MET A 435 5.16 -14.12 16.88
N GLY A 436 5.12 -14.05 18.21
CA GLY A 436 3.91 -14.21 19.00
C GLY A 436 2.79 -13.26 18.56
N GLY A 437 3.11 -12.01 18.20
CA GLY A 437 2.12 -11.05 17.69
C GLY A 437 1.32 -11.57 16.50
N LEU A 438 2.04 -11.99 15.45
CA LEU A 438 1.41 -12.56 14.25
C LEU A 438 0.63 -13.84 14.58
N LYS A 439 1.23 -14.76 15.34
CA LYS A 439 0.59 -16.05 15.69
C LYS A 439 -0.71 -15.83 16.47
N PHE A 440 -0.72 -14.87 17.40
CA PHE A 440 -1.89 -14.55 18.19
C PHE A 440 -2.96 -13.84 17.37
N LEU A 441 -2.57 -12.91 16.49
CA LEU A 441 -3.51 -12.27 15.58
C LEU A 441 -4.21 -13.30 14.67
N ILE A 442 -3.45 -14.21 14.06
CA ILE A 442 -4.01 -15.33 13.29
C ILE A 442 -4.96 -16.16 14.15
N ARG A 443 -4.51 -16.57 15.35
CA ARG A 443 -5.31 -17.42 16.24
C ARG A 443 -6.64 -16.78 16.60
N ALA A 444 -6.62 -15.54 17.06
CA ALA A 444 -7.82 -14.82 17.45
C ALA A 444 -8.80 -14.68 16.27
N MET A 445 -8.31 -14.34 15.08
CA MET A 445 -9.15 -14.24 13.89
C MET A 445 -9.77 -15.59 13.50
N THR A 446 -8.99 -16.68 13.51
CA THR A 446 -9.52 -18.02 13.20
C THR A 446 -10.50 -18.55 14.24
N ASP A 447 -10.34 -18.15 15.52
CA ASP A 447 -11.29 -18.48 16.58
C ASP A 447 -12.59 -17.70 16.44
N MET A 448 -12.52 -16.44 16.00
CA MET A 448 -13.68 -15.62 15.63
C MET A 448 -14.25 -16.00 14.25
N ASN A 449 -13.82 -17.11 13.64
CA ASN A 449 -14.31 -17.63 12.37
C ASN A 449 -14.06 -16.71 11.15
N TYR A 450 -12.92 -16.02 11.16
CA TYR A 450 -12.43 -15.27 10.01
C TYR A 450 -11.39 -16.06 9.23
N GLN A 451 -11.49 -15.95 7.91
CA GLN A 451 -10.41 -16.26 6.98
C GLN A 451 -9.37 -15.16 7.06
N VAL A 452 -8.08 -15.50 6.89
CA VAL A 452 -6.99 -14.52 6.95
C VAL A 452 -5.95 -14.74 5.86
N ARG A 453 -5.43 -13.63 5.34
CA ARG A 453 -4.25 -13.56 4.49
C ARG A 453 -3.39 -12.39 4.94
N PHE A 454 -2.07 -12.54 4.88
CA PHE A 454 -1.16 -11.49 5.36
C PHE A 454 0.14 -11.47 4.57
N GLY A 455 0.79 -10.31 4.55
CA GLY A 455 2.01 -10.11 3.78
C GLY A 455 2.72 -8.81 4.13
N ILE A 456 3.87 -8.59 3.50
CA ILE A 456 4.61 -7.35 3.62
C ILE A 456 4.49 -6.60 2.30
N LEU A 457 4.07 -5.34 2.36
CA LEU A 457 3.96 -4.45 1.21
C LEU A 457 4.96 -3.30 1.31
N GLN A 458 5.50 -2.88 0.17
CA GLN A 458 6.40 -1.75 0.01
C GLN A 458 5.69 -0.66 -0.80
N ALA A 459 5.53 0.54 -0.24
CA ALA A 459 4.78 1.64 -0.85
C ALA A 459 5.27 2.02 -2.26
N ALA A 460 6.58 1.95 -2.52
CA ALA A 460 7.15 2.22 -3.84
C ALA A 460 6.63 1.31 -4.96
N HIS A 461 6.24 0.07 -4.65
CA HIS A 461 5.64 -0.85 -5.61
C HIS A 461 4.21 -0.47 -6.03
N TYR A 462 3.61 0.52 -5.37
CA TYR A 462 2.23 0.95 -5.63
C TYR A 462 2.13 2.42 -6.07
N GLY A 463 3.27 3.07 -6.35
CA GLY A 463 3.30 4.43 -6.90
C GLY A 463 3.56 5.55 -5.89
N ALA A 464 3.81 5.24 -4.61
CA ALA A 464 4.35 6.24 -3.69
C ALA A 464 5.84 6.44 -3.96
N PRO A 465 6.38 7.66 -4.05
CA PRO A 465 7.80 7.90 -4.34
C PRO A 465 8.70 7.65 -3.12
N GLN A 466 8.45 6.60 -2.33
CA GLN A 466 9.06 6.39 -1.02
C GLN A 466 9.33 4.92 -0.71
N ILE A 467 10.48 4.63 -0.09
CA ILE A 467 10.70 3.35 0.61
C ILE A 467 9.93 3.37 1.93
N ARG A 468 8.83 2.62 2.02
CA ARG A 468 8.07 2.39 3.24
C ARG A 468 7.48 0.98 3.23
N VAL A 469 8.06 0.11 4.06
CA VAL A 469 7.64 -1.28 4.19
C VAL A 469 6.73 -1.47 5.39
N ARG A 470 5.57 -2.12 5.19
CA ARG A 470 4.54 -2.37 6.21
C ARG A 470 3.98 -3.78 6.11
N PHE A 471 3.55 -4.31 7.25
CA PHE A 471 2.80 -5.54 7.36
C PHE A 471 1.32 -5.24 7.16
N PHE A 472 0.64 -6.09 6.40
CA PHE A 472 -0.80 -6.05 6.23
C PHE A 472 -1.40 -7.42 6.48
N MET A 473 -2.56 -7.45 7.12
CA MET A 473 -3.44 -8.62 7.17
C MET A 473 -4.83 -8.20 6.69
N VAL A 474 -5.38 -9.01 5.79
CA VAL A 474 -6.76 -8.93 5.36
C VAL A 474 -7.49 -10.11 5.95
N ALA A 475 -8.68 -9.87 6.47
CA ALA A 475 -9.55 -10.91 6.99
C ALA A 475 -10.96 -10.74 6.46
N ALA A 476 -11.63 -11.87 6.23
CA ALA A 476 -13.02 -11.92 5.79
C ALA A 476 -13.78 -12.90 6.67
N LYS A 477 -14.94 -12.50 7.16
CA LYS A 477 -15.82 -13.36 7.94
C LYS A 477 -16.21 -14.58 7.10
N TYR A 478 -16.35 -15.75 7.72
CA TYR A 478 -16.80 -16.95 7.00
C TYR A 478 -18.08 -16.67 6.19
N GLY A 479 -18.14 -17.19 4.96
CA GLY A 479 -19.20 -16.88 3.99
C GLY A 479 -18.92 -15.66 3.11
N SER A 480 -17.99 -14.78 3.50
CA SER A 480 -17.49 -13.71 2.63
C SER A 480 -16.18 -14.14 1.95
N PRO A 481 -16.02 -13.99 0.63
CA PRO A 481 -14.76 -14.28 -0.06
C PRO A 481 -13.61 -13.41 0.45
N LEU A 482 -12.43 -14.00 0.63
CA LEU A 482 -11.25 -13.32 1.14
C LEU A 482 -10.54 -12.52 0.02
N PRO A 483 -10.34 -11.19 0.17
CA PRO A 483 -9.55 -10.42 -0.79
C PRO A 483 -8.09 -10.87 -0.92
N GLU A 484 -7.57 -10.73 -2.13
CA GLU A 484 -6.14 -10.91 -2.41
C GLU A 484 -5.32 -9.77 -1.84
N LEU A 485 -4.02 -10.01 -1.64
CA LEU A 485 -3.07 -8.92 -1.45
C LEU A 485 -2.68 -8.37 -2.82
N PRO A 486 -2.64 -7.04 -2.99
CA PRO A 486 -2.35 -6.45 -4.29
C PRO A 486 -0.93 -6.80 -4.73
N GLN A 487 -0.76 -7.19 -5.99
CA GLN A 487 0.57 -7.40 -6.56
C GLN A 487 1.25 -6.05 -6.93
N PRO A 488 2.60 -5.98 -6.97
CA PRO A 488 3.32 -4.77 -7.35
C PRO A 488 2.92 -4.25 -8.73
N THR A 489 2.62 -2.96 -8.81
CA THR A 489 2.29 -2.28 -10.08
C THR A 489 3.45 -1.44 -10.61
N HIS A 490 4.40 -1.07 -9.74
CA HIS A 490 5.57 -0.28 -10.09
C HIS A 490 6.86 -1.09 -9.86
N ASP A 491 7.67 -1.20 -10.91
CA ASP A 491 9.00 -1.80 -10.87
C ASP A 491 9.93 -0.87 -10.12
N PHE A 492 10.51 -1.39 -9.04
CA PHE A 492 11.28 -0.60 -8.09
C PHE A 492 12.66 -1.24 -7.90
N PRO A 493 13.75 -0.49 -8.13
CA PRO A 493 15.10 -1.06 -8.16
C PRO A 493 15.65 -1.46 -6.78
N PHE A 494 14.98 -1.09 -5.68
CA PHE A 494 15.42 -1.51 -4.36
C PHE A 494 14.98 -2.96 -4.09
N VAL A 495 15.96 -3.86 -4.00
CA VAL A 495 15.71 -5.28 -3.79
C VAL A 495 15.34 -5.57 -2.33
N ASP A 496 14.09 -5.97 -2.10
CA ASP A 496 13.61 -6.58 -0.85
C ASP A 496 12.70 -7.76 -1.24
N SER A 497 12.98 -8.95 -0.70
CA SER A 497 12.19 -10.15 -1.02
C SER A 497 10.77 -10.08 -0.43
N LEU A 498 10.52 -9.11 0.48
CA LEU A 498 9.25 -8.94 1.21
C LEU A 498 8.75 -10.24 1.88
N GLU A 499 9.67 -11.16 2.15
CA GLU A 499 9.34 -12.47 2.69
C GLU A 499 9.14 -12.41 4.21
N ILE A 500 8.25 -13.27 4.69
CA ILE A 500 8.06 -13.53 6.12
C ILE A 500 8.77 -14.84 6.44
N LYS A 501 9.90 -14.74 7.15
CA LYS A 501 10.70 -15.89 7.60
C LYS A 501 10.11 -16.46 8.87
N LEU A 502 9.56 -17.67 8.80
CA LEU A 502 9.07 -18.37 9.98
C LEU A 502 10.23 -19.03 10.74
N PRO A 503 10.12 -19.25 12.07
CA PRO A 503 11.19 -19.85 12.86
C PRO A 503 11.60 -21.26 12.44
N VAL A 504 10.70 -21.99 11.77
CA VAL A 504 10.88 -23.37 11.31
C VAL A 504 11.60 -23.47 9.96
N GLY A 505 12.21 -22.39 9.47
CA GLY A 505 12.93 -22.35 8.18
C GLY A 505 12.01 -22.19 6.96
N HIS A 506 10.69 -22.17 7.14
CA HIS A 506 9.73 -21.93 6.05
C HIS A 506 9.57 -20.44 5.74
N HIS A 507 9.34 -20.12 4.47
CA HIS A 507 9.21 -18.74 3.97
C HIS A 507 7.83 -18.51 3.35
N ILE A 508 7.13 -17.49 3.83
CA ILE A 508 5.86 -17.03 3.23
C ILE A 508 6.16 -15.87 2.26
N ARG A 509 5.69 -16.00 1.01
CA ARG A 509 5.97 -15.05 -0.10
C ARG A 509 4.73 -14.75 -0.97
N PRO A 510 3.73 -14.02 -0.44
CA PRO A 510 2.51 -13.71 -1.17
C PRO A 510 2.69 -12.63 -2.26
N ILE A 511 3.77 -11.84 -2.20
CA ILE A 511 4.03 -10.70 -3.09
C ILE A 511 5.22 -11.01 -4.00
N TRP A 512 5.05 -10.82 -5.31
CA TRP A 512 6.10 -11.08 -6.29
C TRP A 512 6.93 -9.82 -6.58
N THR A 513 8.09 -9.69 -5.94
CA THR A 513 8.98 -8.52 -6.11
C THR A 513 10.06 -8.70 -7.18
N ARG A 514 9.78 -9.46 -8.23
CA ARG A 514 10.74 -9.74 -9.30
C ARG A 514 10.89 -8.51 -10.21
N THR A 515 12.14 -8.13 -10.50
CA THR A 515 12.46 -7.07 -11.48
C THR A 515 11.92 -7.44 -12.86
N GLY A 516 11.40 -6.45 -13.58
CA GLY A 516 10.92 -6.65 -14.95
C GLY A 516 9.53 -7.27 -15.07
N TYR A 517 8.81 -7.42 -13.96
CA TYR A 517 7.43 -7.95 -13.95
C TYR A 517 6.36 -6.87 -13.85
N ALA A 518 6.64 -5.79 -13.12
CA ALA A 518 5.65 -4.77 -12.86
C ALA A 518 5.44 -3.85 -14.08
N PRO A 519 4.19 -3.41 -14.35
CA PRO A 519 3.81 -2.65 -15.55
C PRO A 519 4.36 -1.22 -15.62
N HIS A 520 4.58 -0.57 -14.48
CA HIS A 520 4.95 0.85 -14.42
C HIS A 520 6.35 1.04 -13.87
N ARG A 521 7.04 2.11 -14.25
CA ARG A 521 8.27 2.50 -13.56
C ARG A 521 7.94 3.07 -12.18
N PHE A 522 8.84 2.97 -11.21
CA PHE A 522 8.67 3.69 -9.94
C PHE A 522 8.60 5.21 -10.12
N VAL A 523 7.91 5.84 -9.18
CA VAL A 523 7.74 7.30 -9.14
C VAL A 523 8.92 7.94 -8.41
N THR A 524 9.52 8.96 -9.04
CA THR A 524 10.69 9.67 -8.51
C THR A 524 10.28 10.86 -7.63
N ILE A 525 11.25 11.44 -6.91
CA ILE A 525 11.06 12.71 -6.20
C ILE A 525 10.70 13.82 -7.19
N ASP A 526 11.36 13.86 -8.35
CA ASP A 526 11.07 14.83 -9.40
C ASP A 526 9.61 14.73 -9.88
N ASP A 527 9.14 13.50 -10.13
CA ASP A 527 7.75 13.29 -10.53
C ASP A 527 6.76 13.79 -9.48
N ALA A 528 7.15 13.82 -8.20
CA ALA A 528 6.28 14.16 -7.08
C ALA A 528 6.28 15.64 -6.71
N ILE A 529 7.40 16.36 -6.81
CA ILE A 529 7.52 17.72 -6.22
C ILE A 529 8.05 18.80 -7.16
N SER A 530 8.31 18.52 -8.43
CA SER A 530 8.95 19.50 -9.34
C SER A 530 8.10 20.73 -9.67
N ASP A 531 6.77 20.59 -9.63
CA ASP A 531 5.77 21.64 -9.83
C ASP A 531 5.50 22.49 -8.58
N LEU A 532 6.01 22.10 -7.41
CA LEU A 532 5.78 22.86 -6.18
C LEU A 532 6.59 24.16 -6.15
N PRO A 533 6.08 25.21 -5.46
CA PRO A 533 6.74 26.51 -5.39
C PRO A 533 8.10 26.42 -4.72
N ARG A 534 9.09 27.11 -5.26
CA ARG A 534 10.46 27.07 -4.70
C ARG A 534 10.68 28.22 -3.73
N PHE A 535 11.37 27.93 -2.64
CA PHE A 535 11.93 28.96 -1.75
C PHE A 535 13.12 28.40 -0.98
N ASP A 536 14.08 29.27 -0.74
CA ASP A 536 15.27 28.99 0.05
C ASP A 536 15.17 29.68 1.42
N TRP A 537 15.85 29.13 2.43
CA TRP A 537 16.06 29.87 3.65
C TRP A 537 17.13 30.94 3.46
N VAL A 538 16.91 32.11 4.07
CA VAL A 538 17.94 33.17 4.14
C VAL A 538 19.15 32.64 4.91
N ASN A 539 20.34 32.76 4.31
CA ASN A 539 21.60 32.49 5.00
C ASN A 539 21.78 33.53 6.13
N PRO A 540 21.79 33.12 7.42
CA PRO A 540 21.94 34.07 8.52
C PRO A 540 23.36 34.67 8.60
N ARG A 541 24.35 34.02 7.98
CA ARG A 541 25.74 34.49 7.92
C ARG A 541 26.23 34.40 6.47
N PRO A 542 26.02 35.46 5.66
CA PRO A 542 26.42 35.47 4.26
C PRO A 542 27.92 35.17 4.07
N PRO A 543 28.31 34.52 2.97
CA PRO A 543 29.70 34.19 2.70
C PRO A 543 30.54 35.47 2.55
N THR A 544 31.78 35.40 3.04
CA THR A 544 32.80 36.45 2.87
C THR A 544 33.43 36.39 1.48
N ASP A 545 33.51 35.21 0.89
CA ASP A 545 33.98 34.98 -0.49
C ASP A 545 33.09 35.71 -1.52
N PRO A 546 33.65 36.62 -2.35
CA PRO A 546 32.89 37.36 -3.35
C PRO A 546 32.17 36.47 -4.37
N ALA A 547 32.80 35.37 -4.80
CA ALA A 547 32.22 34.47 -5.81
C ALA A 547 30.95 33.78 -5.29
N ARG A 548 31.02 33.17 -4.09
CA ARG A 548 29.83 32.59 -3.43
C ARG A 548 28.75 33.63 -3.13
N ARG A 549 29.13 34.87 -2.78
CA ARG A 549 28.15 35.94 -2.55
C ARG A 549 27.41 36.32 -3.84
N GLN A 550 28.11 36.34 -4.97
CA GLN A 550 27.48 36.55 -6.27
C GLN A 550 26.54 35.40 -6.62
N GLU A 551 26.96 34.15 -6.42
CA GLU A 551 26.12 32.96 -6.63
C GLU A 551 24.82 33.01 -5.81
N GLU A 552 24.91 33.36 -4.50
CA GLU A 552 23.72 33.51 -3.65
C GLU A 552 22.78 34.63 -4.14
N ARG A 553 23.32 35.74 -4.67
CA ARG A 553 22.53 36.85 -5.23
C ARG A 553 21.83 36.45 -6.52
N GLU A 554 22.51 35.77 -7.43
CA GLU A 554 21.95 35.29 -8.69
C GLU A 554 20.83 34.27 -8.42
N ARG A 555 21.06 33.35 -7.48
CA ARG A 555 20.05 32.39 -7.04
C ARG A 555 18.82 33.08 -6.43
N ALA A 556 19.01 34.10 -5.60
CA ALA A 556 17.92 34.86 -4.99
C ALA A 556 17.04 35.61 -6.01
N ARG A 557 17.52 35.86 -7.24
CA ARG A 557 16.70 36.42 -8.34
C ARG A 557 15.69 35.42 -8.90
N THR A 558 15.96 34.12 -8.76
CA THR A 558 15.13 33.04 -9.34
C THR A 558 14.33 32.28 -8.29
N ILE A 559 14.88 32.13 -7.08
CA ILE A 559 14.25 31.41 -5.97
C ILE A 559 14.05 32.40 -4.81
N PRO A 560 12.79 32.67 -4.40
CA PRO A 560 12.49 33.53 -3.27
C PRO A 560 13.19 33.10 -1.98
N LEU A 561 13.66 34.09 -1.21
CA LEU A 561 14.26 33.88 0.10
C LEU A 561 13.22 34.07 1.22
N LYS A 562 13.17 33.14 2.17
CA LYS A 562 12.32 33.21 3.36
C LYS A 562 13.19 33.14 4.62
N LYS A 563 12.97 34.08 5.55
CA LYS A 563 13.69 34.10 6.82
C LYS A 563 13.14 33.02 7.76
N CYS A 564 13.92 31.98 8.01
CA CYS A 564 13.60 30.96 9.00
C CYS A 564 13.89 31.52 10.41
N LYS A 565 12.85 31.69 11.24
CA LYS A 565 12.99 32.18 12.60
C LYS A 565 12.38 31.20 13.59
N LYS A 566 13.14 30.81 14.63
CA LYS A 566 12.76 29.78 15.60
C LYS A 566 11.51 30.13 16.43
N ASP A 567 11.24 31.42 16.62
CA ASP A 567 10.06 31.96 17.32
C ASP A 567 8.76 31.81 16.51
N ARG A 568 8.84 31.51 15.22
CA ARG A 568 7.67 31.25 14.37
C ARG A 568 7.36 29.75 14.30
N PRO A 569 6.07 29.37 14.21
CA PRO A 569 5.68 27.97 14.13
C PRO A 569 6.18 27.28 12.86
N TRP A 570 6.27 28.02 11.75
CA TRP A 570 6.66 27.51 10.43
C TRP A 570 7.32 28.58 9.55
N CYS A 571 7.94 28.13 8.44
CA CYS A 571 8.54 28.98 7.41
C CYS A 571 8.21 28.45 6.01
N GLY A 572 7.51 29.25 5.19
CA GLY A 572 7.15 28.89 3.82
C GLY A 572 5.87 29.57 3.34
N TYR A 573 5.04 28.83 2.62
CA TYR A 573 3.76 29.29 2.07
C TYR A 573 2.60 28.45 2.62
N SER A 574 1.52 29.13 2.99
CA SER A 574 0.23 28.54 3.38
C SER A 574 -0.87 29.30 2.68
N GLY A 575 -2.01 28.65 2.48
CA GLY A 575 -3.21 29.23 1.88
C GLY A 575 -3.61 28.56 0.57
N ARG A 576 -4.82 28.89 0.15
CA ARG A 576 -5.46 28.38 -1.08
C ARG A 576 -4.84 28.97 -2.35
N ASP A 577 -4.45 30.24 -2.29
CA ASP A 577 -4.01 31.01 -3.46
C ASP A 577 -2.50 30.92 -3.73
N VAL A 578 -1.81 29.98 -3.08
CA VAL A 578 -0.37 29.77 -3.31
C VAL A 578 -0.19 29.19 -4.73
N PRO A 579 0.43 29.93 -5.67
CA PRO A 579 0.53 29.47 -7.05
C PRO A 579 1.57 28.36 -7.15
N TYR A 580 1.26 27.29 -7.88
CA TYR A 580 2.25 26.28 -8.28
C TYR A 580 3.32 26.90 -9.19
N LYS A 581 4.50 26.26 -9.25
CA LYS A 581 5.59 26.73 -10.12
C LYS A 581 5.23 26.59 -11.60
N HIS A 582 4.52 25.52 -11.96
CA HIS A 582 4.02 25.26 -13.31
C HIS A 582 2.83 24.30 -13.26
N ASP A 583 2.19 24.09 -14.39
CA ASP A 583 1.13 23.08 -14.56
C ASP A 583 1.65 21.65 -14.36
N PRO A 584 0.78 20.69 -14.04
CA PRO A 584 1.19 19.31 -13.82
C PRO A 584 1.84 18.73 -15.07
N THR A 585 3.07 18.24 -14.93
CA THR A 585 3.83 17.61 -16.04
C THR A 585 3.90 16.10 -15.92
N THR A 586 3.50 15.54 -14.77
CA THR A 586 3.52 14.10 -14.48
C THR A 586 2.15 13.60 -14.04
N ALA A 587 1.89 12.30 -14.25
CA ALA A 587 0.64 11.66 -13.82
C ALA A 587 0.37 11.84 -12.31
N LEU A 588 1.41 11.74 -11.46
CA LEU A 588 1.25 11.94 -10.01
C LEU A 588 0.85 13.38 -9.68
N GLN A 589 1.47 14.39 -10.30
CA GLN A 589 1.11 15.80 -10.08
C GLN A 589 -0.33 16.07 -10.49
N LYS A 590 -0.73 15.53 -11.64
CA LYS A 590 -2.10 15.65 -12.16
C LYS A 590 -3.09 15.03 -11.18
N TRP A 591 -2.78 13.82 -10.68
CA TRP A 591 -3.60 13.13 -9.68
C TRP A 591 -3.69 13.92 -8.37
N CYS A 592 -2.56 14.36 -7.80
CA CYS A 592 -2.55 15.14 -6.55
C CYS A 592 -3.37 16.44 -6.67
N ARG A 593 -3.43 17.04 -7.86
CA ARG A 593 -4.06 18.35 -8.12
C ARG A 593 -5.45 18.24 -8.77
N GLN A 594 -6.06 17.06 -8.82
CA GLN A 594 -7.42 16.86 -9.39
C GLN A 594 -8.45 17.81 -8.77
N GLU A 595 -8.36 18.01 -7.46
CA GLU A 595 -9.15 18.99 -6.72
C GLU A 595 -8.25 20.13 -6.22
N PRO A 596 -8.76 21.37 -6.21
CA PRO A 596 -8.01 22.50 -5.71
C PRO A 596 -7.67 22.32 -4.23
N SER A 597 -6.44 22.65 -3.85
CA SER A 597 -6.01 22.59 -2.46
C SER A 597 -6.82 23.55 -1.60
N LYS A 598 -7.26 23.11 -0.41
CA LYS A 598 -7.87 24.00 0.60
C LYS A 598 -6.80 24.89 1.25
N ASP A 599 -5.65 24.29 1.57
CA ASP A 599 -4.43 24.95 1.99
C ASP A 599 -3.24 24.10 1.50
N LEU A 600 -2.35 24.71 0.73
CA LEU A 600 -1.21 23.99 0.19
C LEU A 600 -0.27 23.48 1.28
N GLN A 601 -0.18 24.16 2.44
CA GLN A 601 0.71 23.77 3.55
C GLN A 601 2.16 23.53 3.12
N HIS A 602 2.67 24.39 2.24
CA HIS A 602 4.01 24.31 1.68
C HIS A 602 5.02 25.09 2.55
N TYR A 603 5.18 24.64 3.80
CA TYR A 603 6.11 25.22 4.77
C TYR A 603 6.88 24.15 5.55
N THR A 604 8.03 24.57 6.11
CA THR A 604 8.89 23.75 6.97
C THR A 604 8.71 24.15 8.43
N ARG A 605 9.18 23.30 9.35
CA ARG A 605 9.49 23.74 10.72
C ARG A 605 10.63 24.77 10.71
N THR A 606 10.79 25.47 11.83
CA THR A 606 11.83 26.48 12.02
C THR A 606 12.97 25.97 12.91
N TYR A 607 14.14 26.63 12.80
CA TYR A 607 15.37 26.25 13.49
C TYR A 607 16.15 27.47 13.99
N GLU A 608 17.08 27.24 14.92
CA GLU A 608 18.09 28.20 15.32
C GLU A 608 19.01 28.62 14.14
N PRO A 609 19.54 29.86 14.13
CA PRO A 609 20.35 30.39 13.03
C PRO A 609 21.52 29.47 12.63
N ILE A 610 22.23 28.86 13.57
CA ILE A 610 23.38 27.99 13.26
C ILE A 610 22.97 26.73 12.47
N LYS A 611 21.79 26.16 12.74
CA LYS A 611 21.29 25.01 11.99
C LYS A 611 20.79 25.42 10.61
N VAL A 612 20.19 26.61 10.48
CA VAL A 612 19.85 27.20 9.18
C VAL A 612 21.12 27.41 8.35
N GLU A 613 22.17 27.98 8.93
CA GLU A 613 23.48 28.18 8.28
C GLU A 613 24.04 26.86 7.76
N ARG A 614 24.01 25.79 8.56
CA ARG A 614 24.43 24.44 8.13
C ARG A 614 23.65 23.97 6.91
N VAL A 615 22.32 24.00 6.95
CA VAL A 615 21.47 23.51 5.85
C VAL A 615 21.74 24.28 4.56
N VAL A 616 21.87 25.60 4.64
CA VAL A 616 22.07 26.47 3.47
C VAL A 616 23.46 26.30 2.85
N ASN A 617 24.46 25.88 3.64
CA ASN A 617 25.83 25.65 3.19
C ASN A 617 26.10 24.23 2.64
N ILE A 618 25.13 23.31 2.69
CA ILE A 618 25.26 22.01 2.01
C ILE A 618 25.19 22.23 0.49
N PRO A 619 26.16 21.74 -0.30
CA PRO A 619 26.16 21.88 -1.77
C PRO A 619 24.86 21.40 -2.43
N MET A 620 24.49 21.98 -3.56
CA MET A 620 23.33 21.59 -4.38
C MET A 620 23.64 20.36 -5.25
N GLU A 621 24.32 19.36 -4.68
CA GLU A 621 24.69 18.10 -5.33
C GLU A 621 23.86 16.95 -4.75
N ALA A 622 23.49 15.98 -5.58
CA ALA A 622 22.82 14.77 -5.11
C ALA A 622 23.71 14.04 -4.09
N ASN A 623 23.12 13.59 -2.98
CA ASN A 623 23.83 12.90 -1.88
C ASN A 623 24.87 13.75 -1.12
N ALA A 624 24.98 15.05 -1.36
CA ALA A 624 25.77 15.94 -0.51
C ALA A 624 25.25 15.91 0.93
N ASP A 625 26.16 15.90 1.91
CA ASP A 625 25.81 15.77 3.32
C ASP A 625 26.79 16.56 4.22
N TYR A 626 26.66 16.39 5.53
CA TYR A 626 27.43 17.14 6.54
C TYR A 626 28.95 17.11 6.33
N ARG A 627 29.50 16.08 5.67
CA ARG A 627 30.95 15.95 5.42
C ARG A 627 31.45 17.00 4.41
N ARG A 628 30.53 17.62 3.67
CA ARG A 628 30.79 18.72 2.74
C ARG A 628 30.69 20.09 3.40
N LEU A 629 30.33 20.16 4.69
CA LEU A 629 30.33 21.42 5.45
C LEU A 629 31.75 21.84 5.80
N ARG A 630 31.95 23.15 5.92
CA ARG A 630 33.18 23.74 6.48
C ARG A 630 33.36 23.28 7.95
N PRO A 631 34.59 23.02 8.42
CA PRO A 631 34.84 22.48 9.76
C PRO A 631 34.28 23.32 10.93
N ASP A 632 34.18 24.64 10.79
CA ASP A 632 33.56 25.54 11.78
C ASP A 632 32.04 25.34 11.93
N LEU A 633 31.38 24.79 10.91
CA LEU A 633 29.95 24.48 10.93
C LEU A 633 29.67 23.06 11.41
N TRP A 634 30.70 22.26 11.70
CA TRP A 634 30.51 20.91 12.20
C TRP A 634 29.89 20.91 13.61
N GLU A 635 28.95 20.00 13.84
CA GLU A 635 28.48 19.71 15.18
C GLU A 635 29.51 18.87 15.95
N TRP A 636 29.45 18.90 17.28
CA TRP A 636 30.35 18.12 18.13
C TRP A 636 30.42 16.64 17.73
N HIS A 637 29.28 16.04 17.39
CA HIS A 637 29.22 14.64 16.97
C HIS A 637 29.95 14.36 15.64
N PHE A 638 30.16 15.37 14.78
CA PHE A 638 30.87 15.22 13.51
C PHE A 638 32.38 15.38 13.68
N ALA A 639 32.80 16.18 14.65
CA ALA A 639 34.20 16.49 14.89
C ALA A 639 34.86 15.56 15.91
N ASN A 640 34.10 15.01 16.87
CA ASN A 640 34.68 14.27 17.98
C ASN A 640 34.87 12.77 17.66
N PRO A 641 36.11 12.22 17.74
CA PRO A 641 36.39 10.79 17.53
C PRO A 641 35.68 9.85 18.51
N SER A 642 35.30 10.34 19.68
CA SER A 642 34.54 9.60 20.70
C SER A 642 33.03 9.59 20.44
N SER A 643 32.54 10.26 19.39
CA SER A 643 31.12 10.28 19.07
C SER A 643 30.63 8.94 18.53
N ALA A 644 29.32 8.69 18.62
CA ALA A 644 28.71 7.50 18.01
C ALA A 644 28.87 7.48 16.48
N ILE A 645 28.97 8.65 15.84
CA ILE A 645 29.18 8.80 14.40
C ILE A 645 30.60 8.38 14.03
N ALA A 646 31.60 8.82 14.79
CA ALA A 646 32.98 8.44 14.59
C ALA A 646 33.18 6.93 14.80
N ARG A 647 32.59 6.35 15.87
CA ARG A 647 32.56 4.88 16.07
C ARG A 647 31.89 4.12 14.92
N ALA A 648 30.93 4.75 14.24
CA ALA A 648 30.27 4.17 13.07
C ALA A 648 31.05 4.41 11.76
N GLY A 649 32.24 5.03 11.81
CA GLY A 649 33.08 5.31 10.65
C GLY A 649 32.63 6.52 9.84
N PHE A 650 32.05 7.55 10.47
CA PHE A 650 31.54 8.76 9.82
C PHE A 650 30.57 8.46 8.67
N LYS A 651 29.54 7.67 8.96
CA LYS A 651 28.56 7.22 7.96
C LYS A 651 27.92 8.40 7.21
N PRO A 652 27.75 8.29 5.89
CA PRO A 652 27.09 9.30 5.07
C PRO A 652 25.63 9.51 5.47
N GLY A 653 25.11 10.71 5.22
CA GLY A 653 23.67 10.98 5.18
C GLY A 653 23.14 12.07 6.10
N LEU A 654 23.83 12.44 7.20
CA LEU A 654 23.38 13.55 8.05
C LEU A 654 23.41 14.88 7.31
N TYR A 655 22.38 15.72 7.48
CA TYR A 655 22.16 16.87 6.60
C TYR A 655 22.18 16.47 5.11
N GLY A 656 21.70 15.27 4.79
CA GLY A 656 21.81 14.71 3.45
C GLY A 656 20.79 15.31 2.50
N ARG A 657 21.26 15.71 1.32
CA ARG A 657 20.41 16.07 0.18
C ARG A 657 20.00 14.82 -0.58
N VAL A 658 18.72 14.75 -0.90
CA VAL A 658 18.19 13.66 -1.72
C VAL A 658 18.57 13.87 -3.19
N ASP A 659 18.49 12.79 -3.96
CA ASP A 659 18.57 12.83 -5.42
C ASP A 659 17.16 12.93 -6.01
N LYS A 660 16.94 13.90 -6.92
CA LYS A 660 15.64 14.15 -7.56
C LYS A 660 15.15 12.94 -8.37
N ASP A 661 16.07 12.17 -8.95
CA ASP A 661 15.74 11.04 -9.82
C ASP A 661 15.59 9.73 -9.03
N ARG A 662 15.65 9.79 -7.69
CA ARG A 662 15.46 8.66 -6.77
C ARG A 662 14.15 8.82 -6.00
N TRP A 663 14.10 8.30 -4.78
CA TRP A 663 12.91 8.22 -3.93
C TRP A 663 13.17 8.84 -2.55
N PHE A 664 12.10 9.19 -1.84
CA PHE A 664 12.14 9.61 -0.45
C PHE A 664 12.52 8.44 0.48
N GLN A 665 13.30 8.73 1.52
CA GLN A 665 13.43 7.82 2.65
C GLN A 665 12.07 7.74 3.40
N ALA A 666 11.82 6.66 4.14
CA ALA A 666 10.56 6.45 4.85
C ALA A 666 10.17 7.67 5.70
N THR A 667 9.02 8.31 5.53
CA THR A 667 8.70 9.51 6.33
C THR A 667 8.52 9.10 7.79
N VAL A 668 9.34 9.68 8.68
CA VAL A 668 9.25 9.47 10.14
C VAL A 668 8.52 10.62 10.82
N THR A 669 8.16 10.37 12.07
CA THR A 669 7.41 11.30 12.92
C THR A 669 8.19 12.55 13.35
N ASN A 670 9.50 12.59 13.11
CA ASN A 670 10.34 13.76 13.35
C ASN A 670 11.37 13.91 12.22
N ILE A 671 11.13 14.89 11.34
CA ILE A 671 12.05 15.25 10.26
C ILE A 671 13.04 16.28 10.83
N ASP A 672 14.30 15.85 10.97
CA ASP A 672 15.41 16.69 11.39
C ASP A 672 16.71 16.26 10.68
N PRO A 673 17.57 17.20 10.26
CA PRO A 673 18.85 16.87 9.63
C PRO A 673 19.78 15.94 10.43
N THR A 674 19.62 15.87 11.76
CA THR A 674 20.40 14.97 12.63
C THR A 674 19.63 13.73 13.08
N ALA A 675 18.36 13.58 12.70
CA ALA A 675 17.56 12.39 13.01
C ALA A 675 18.07 11.16 12.26
N LYS A 676 17.69 9.94 12.69
CA LYS A 676 18.23 8.66 12.19
C LYS A 676 18.14 8.44 10.66
N GLN A 677 17.22 9.11 9.97
CA GLN A 677 17.06 9.02 8.51
C GLN A 677 17.83 10.07 7.73
N SER A 678 17.99 11.25 8.32
CA SER A 678 19.00 12.27 8.08
C SER A 678 19.12 12.91 6.68
N ARG A 679 18.60 12.25 5.64
CA ARG A 679 18.47 12.68 4.25
C ARG A 679 17.13 13.39 4.04
N VAL A 680 17.07 14.63 4.49
CA VAL A 680 15.83 15.42 4.55
C VAL A 680 15.93 16.75 3.80
N LEU A 681 17.06 17.02 3.14
CA LEU A 681 17.24 18.26 2.39
C LEU A 681 16.69 18.13 0.97
N ASN A 682 15.96 19.17 0.55
CA ASN A 682 15.28 19.24 -0.73
C ASN A 682 16.31 19.24 -1.90
N PRO A 683 16.04 18.60 -3.05
CA PRO A 683 17.01 18.56 -4.16
C PRO A 683 17.14 19.91 -4.88
N TYR A 684 16.11 20.76 -4.84
CA TYR A 684 16.05 22.04 -5.55
C TYR A 684 16.31 23.26 -4.67
N CYS A 685 16.04 23.14 -3.36
CA CYS A 685 16.03 24.26 -2.43
C CYS A 685 17.03 24.10 -1.28
N LYS A 686 17.55 25.22 -0.76
CA LYS A 686 18.41 25.31 0.42
C LYS A 686 17.58 25.29 1.72
N ARG A 687 16.84 24.19 1.91
CA ARG A 687 15.96 23.92 3.08
C ARG A 687 15.67 22.43 3.22
N ILE A 688 15.04 22.05 4.32
CA ILE A 688 14.43 20.72 4.46
C ILE A 688 13.13 20.62 3.64
N PHE A 689 12.55 19.42 3.58
CA PHE A 689 11.22 19.21 2.99
C PHE A 689 10.10 19.94 3.74
N THR A 690 9.11 20.41 3.00
CA THR A 690 7.88 20.98 3.55
C THR A 690 6.87 19.90 3.96
N VAL A 691 5.83 20.28 4.71
CA VAL A 691 4.69 19.41 5.01
C VAL A 691 4.07 18.85 3.73
N ARG A 692 3.80 19.69 2.73
CA ARG A 692 3.27 19.25 1.42
C ARG A 692 4.17 18.28 0.66
N GLU A 693 5.48 18.54 0.62
CA GLU A 693 6.45 17.64 -0.04
C GLU A 693 6.46 16.26 0.63
N LEU A 694 6.39 16.21 1.96
CA LEU A 694 6.29 14.96 2.71
C LEU A 694 4.92 14.28 2.53
N ALA A 695 3.83 15.04 2.41
CA ALA A 695 2.51 14.50 2.10
C ALA A 695 2.51 13.83 0.71
N ARG A 696 3.05 14.49 -0.32
CA ARG A 696 3.21 13.88 -1.65
C ARG A 696 4.15 12.68 -1.65
N SER A 697 5.14 12.62 -0.74
CA SER A 697 5.98 11.42 -0.59
C SER A 697 5.20 10.16 -0.18
N GLN A 698 4.09 10.35 0.53
CA GLN A 698 3.14 9.30 0.94
C GLN A 698 1.95 9.17 -0.03
N GLY A 699 1.95 9.95 -1.11
CA GLY A 699 0.91 9.97 -2.13
C GLY A 699 -0.41 10.62 -1.71
N PHE A 700 -0.41 11.53 -0.72
CA PHE A 700 -1.63 12.27 -0.39
C PHE A 700 -2.04 13.22 -1.55
N PRO A 701 -3.35 13.44 -1.78
CA PRO A 701 -3.81 14.48 -2.68
C PRO A 701 -3.59 15.88 -2.07
N ASP A 702 -3.47 16.91 -2.91
CA ASP A 702 -3.16 18.28 -2.46
C ASP A 702 -4.35 18.95 -1.75
N LYS A 703 -5.57 18.44 -1.96
CA LYS A 703 -6.77 18.81 -1.19
C LYS A 703 -6.68 18.43 0.28
N PHE A 704 -5.87 17.42 0.62
CA PHE A 704 -5.74 16.90 1.98
C PHE A 704 -4.99 17.91 2.85
N VAL A 705 -5.58 18.29 3.99
CA VAL A 705 -5.02 19.27 4.93
C VAL A 705 -4.73 18.65 6.29
N PHE A 706 -3.63 19.05 6.92
CA PHE A 706 -3.22 18.59 8.25
C PHE A 706 -3.42 19.68 9.30
N TYR A 707 -4.07 19.35 10.41
CA TYR A 707 -4.23 20.25 11.55
C TYR A 707 -3.24 19.90 12.64
N ALA A 708 -2.71 20.91 13.32
CA ALA A 708 -1.89 20.75 14.51
C ALA A 708 -2.21 21.86 15.51
N GLU A 709 -2.30 21.51 16.79
CA GLU A 709 -2.37 22.51 17.85
C GLU A 709 -1.15 23.43 17.79
N ASN A 710 -1.38 24.74 17.92
CA ASN A 710 -0.38 25.81 17.82
C ASN A 710 0.46 25.76 16.52
N ASP A 711 -0.10 25.21 15.43
CA ASP A 711 0.57 25.05 14.14
C ASP A 711 1.94 24.35 14.22
N HIS A 712 2.09 23.45 15.19
CA HIS A 712 3.33 22.70 15.35
C HIS A 712 3.55 21.73 14.19
N VAL A 713 4.44 22.12 13.28
CA VAL A 713 4.82 21.33 12.09
C VAL A 713 5.28 19.90 12.45
N VAL A 714 5.92 19.71 13.60
CA VAL A 714 6.34 18.38 14.08
C VAL A 714 5.15 17.45 14.29
N THR A 715 4.00 17.98 14.73
CA THR A 715 2.75 17.23 14.86
C THR A 715 2.20 16.81 13.50
N MET A 716 2.27 17.68 12.49
CA MET A 716 1.91 17.33 11.10
C MET A 716 2.85 16.26 10.52
N HIS A 717 4.16 16.38 10.76
CA HIS A 717 5.13 15.34 10.39
C HIS A 717 4.82 13.99 11.06
N ARG A 718 4.37 14.00 12.33
CA ARG A 718 3.93 12.78 13.03
C ARG A 718 2.74 12.13 12.35
N GLN A 719 1.74 12.91 11.95
CA GLN A 719 0.57 12.41 11.24
C GLN A 719 0.96 11.78 9.89
N ILE A 720 1.73 12.49 9.07
CA ILE A 720 2.22 11.98 7.77
C ILE A 720 3.12 10.75 7.96
N GLY A 721 3.98 10.76 8.99
CA GLY A 721 4.90 9.67 9.30
C GLY A 721 4.21 8.41 9.82
N ASN A 722 3.07 8.55 10.51
CA ASN A 722 2.26 7.43 11.00
C ASN A 722 1.30 6.88 9.93
N ALA A 723 0.84 7.72 8.99
CA ALA A 723 -0.10 7.35 7.95
C ALA A 723 0.35 6.16 7.09
N VAL A 724 -0.62 5.36 6.65
CA VAL A 724 -0.44 4.41 5.54
C VAL A 724 -0.26 5.19 4.25
N ALA A 725 0.62 4.73 3.36
CA ALA A 725 0.81 5.39 2.06
C ALA A 725 -0.48 5.27 1.24
N TRP A 726 -0.97 6.40 0.75
CA TRP A 726 -2.26 6.48 0.06
C TRP A 726 -2.38 5.49 -1.10
N PRO A 727 -1.37 5.33 -1.99
CA PRO A 727 -1.48 4.39 -3.12
C PRO A 727 -1.57 2.91 -2.69
N VAL A 728 -1.04 2.56 -1.52
CA VAL A 728 -1.18 1.21 -0.94
C VAL A 728 -2.61 0.97 -0.48
N ALA A 729 -3.21 1.96 0.19
CA ALA A 729 -4.61 1.90 0.60
C ALA A 729 -5.55 1.75 -0.61
N ILE A 730 -5.32 2.53 -1.68
CA ILE A 730 -6.06 2.37 -2.94
C ILE A 730 -5.90 0.95 -3.50
N ALA A 731 -4.68 0.41 -3.52
CA ALA A 731 -4.43 -0.93 -4.05
C ALA A 731 -5.18 -2.03 -3.26
N ILE A 732 -5.23 -1.92 -1.93
CA ILE A 732 -6.01 -2.83 -1.07
C ILE A 732 -7.51 -2.67 -1.32
N GLY A 733 -8.01 -1.43 -1.43
CA GLY A 733 -9.40 -1.14 -1.77
C GLY A 733 -9.82 -1.73 -3.12
N ARG A 734 -8.92 -1.74 -4.12
CA ARG A 734 -9.18 -2.39 -5.41
C ARG A 734 -9.35 -3.91 -5.30
N GLU A 735 -8.57 -4.59 -4.47
CA GLU A 735 -8.73 -6.04 -4.26
C GLU A 735 -10.07 -6.37 -3.57
N LEU A 736 -10.51 -5.51 -2.63
CA LEU A 736 -11.85 -5.62 -2.04
C LEU A 736 -12.95 -5.41 -3.10
N LYS A 737 -12.82 -4.38 -3.95
CA LYS A 737 -13.77 -4.09 -5.04
C LYS A 737 -13.94 -5.28 -5.97
N LYS A 738 -12.84 -5.92 -6.40
CA LYS A 738 -12.89 -7.12 -7.26
C LYS A 738 -13.73 -8.24 -6.63
N VAL A 739 -13.50 -8.49 -5.34
CA VAL A 739 -14.21 -9.53 -4.62
C VAL A 739 -15.71 -9.23 -4.49
N LEU A 740 -16.07 -7.98 -4.16
CA LEU A 740 -17.48 -7.59 -4.04
C LEU A 740 -18.23 -7.64 -5.38
N ILE A 741 -17.59 -7.24 -6.48
CA ILE A 741 -18.17 -7.37 -7.82
C ILE A 741 -18.39 -8.85 -8.17
N LYS A 742 -17.41 -9.71 -7.87
CA LYS A 742 -17.53 -11.15 -8.13
C LYS A 742 -18.68 -11.78 -7.36
N MET A 743 -18.86 -11.42 -6.09
CA MET A 743 -20.03 -11.84 -5.30
C MET A 743 -21.32 -11.38 -5.95
N TRP A 744 -21.41 -10.09 -6.29
CA TRP A 744 -22.61 -9.51 -6.88
C TRP A 744 -23.00 -10.18 -8.21
N LEU A 745 -22.02 -10.56 -9.04
CA LEU A 745 -22.28 -11.30 -10.27
C LEU A 745 -22.79 -12.71 -9.98
N LYS A 746 -22.16 -13.43 -9.04
CA LYS A 746 -22.59 -14.77 -8.63
C LYS A 746 -24.03 -14.76 -8.08
N ASP A 747 -24.35 -13.82 -7.19
CA ASP A 747 -25.70 -13.68 -6.61
C ASP A 747 -26.77 -13.42 -7.69
N ARG A 748 -26.40 -12.76 -8.79
CA ARG A 748 -27.31 -12.53 -9.92
C ARG A 748 -27.51 -13.77 -10.78
N GLU A 749 -26.46 -14.55 -11.01
CA GLU A 749 -26.55 -15.81 -11.76
C GLU A 749 -27.44 -16.80 -11.02
N GLU A 750 -27.23 -16.96 -9.70
CA GLU A 750 -28.08 -17.81 -8.86
C GLU A 750 -29.54 -17.35 -8.79
N ALA A 751 -29.79 -16.03 -8.81
CA ALA A 751 -31.16 -15.51 -8.84
C ALA A 751 -31.89 -15.77 -10.16
N ILE A 752 -31.16 -15.86 -11.29
CA ILE A 752 -31.73 -16.13 -12.62
C ILE A 752 -32.04 -17.63 -12.79
N GLU A 753 -31.28 -18.53 -12.15
CA GLU A 753 -31.53 -19.98 -12.22
C GLU A 753 -32.73 -20.45 -11.36
N VAL A 754 -33.23 -19.60 -10.46
CA VAL A 754 -34.33 -19.91 -9.54
C VAL A 754 -35.69 -19.37 -10.04
N GLU A 755 -35.69 -18.47 -11.03
CA GLU A 755 -36.88 -17.99 -11.77
C GLU A 755 -37.16 -18.84 -13.01
#